data_AF-A0A7H8XQH3-F1
#
_entry.id   AF-A0A7H8XQH3-F1
#
_cell.length_a   1.000
_cell.length_b   1.000
_cell.length_c   1.000
_cell.angle_alpha   90.00
_cell.angle_beta   90.00
_cell.angle_gamma   90.00
#
_symmetry.space_group_name_H-M   'P 1'
#
loop_
_entity.id
_entity.type
_entity.pdbx_description
1 polymer ?
#
loop_
_entity_poly.entity_id
_entity_poly.type
_entity_poly.pdbx_seq_one_letter_code
_entity_poly.pdbx_strand_id
1 'polypeptide(L)'
;MAGQHEGFALGVDLGTSNTVAVLRWPDGRTRPLLVDGQPVVPSGVYADADGRLHVGRDARRLAQADPGRYEPNPKRRIDAQTVPLGDRGYAPADLLAAVLHAVGQAAVAAVGFLPPAVLTCPASWDDARRQVLADALLRAGWPQAAEHTLSGPTPPGTRLLREPVAAARYYAQVLRRPVPVGGSIAVFDLGGGTLDVAVLRNEGADPWGDSGFTVTATGGVPDLGGLDLDAALVARLGERVSATDPQVWQRLTAPADAPQWRDRHQLWEGVREAREMLSRATVAPVVVPGLPAVVELTREDVEGVAAPLLARAVAETRRVLAAAGLTPDRLAGLFLVGGPTRMPLVARMLHAELGVAPTVLEQPELPVAEGALTDLPTPRPAPAPPGAPAPPPAASAPPPTVPAPASPPGTPTPPPTVPASAPVTAWGPPGTPPPGPGSPTAPGSPAAPGSPPAARRRRALWITVAAVLALAGVGVGAALWFTRDRYPGLEFQNLAEVKRVPAGEDRPTETLTALLGDAGYAAYPLPDDRLEIVAVDAGTGRTRWRKQTTQTAQQWEALVAVPGAVAALSDPIGVDAPRELVVRDAASGEQRWSRSIGDDDRVIFGRDVAVLVDTAGNRLVGLRMRDGNQVWAQDNPRDSSGNARSAVLPVEAAEAAGGPAYPDGTPRDPWRGRADRLVQIGADRSARLLDLAEGTVLRSWPGVADLDDQMVARDDRLYVVDDAGVGGYRLLGYDLTRVAEPTVLHSAADDGRRVAALVACGKHRACLLEAPAGDADRAEVVAVAEGERAKRWATPGARELVPVGAHLIVRRQFPEATSTLFDPAGRAVLRDRGGVAVRLDAGNVLIFADPLSGGEADRSLAGLAVDGTGPVELGLAEDVRSESCSWNTSVLLCGAAKDFVLYRFAPTP
;
A
#
# COMPACT_ATOMS: atom_id res chain seq x y z
N MET A 1 -7.15 24.72 -26.38
CA MET A 1 -6.89 25.40 -25.09
C MET A 1 -5.75 24.76 -24.28
N ALA A 2 -4.82 24.01 -24.90
CA ALA A 2 -3.81 23.22 -24.18
C ALA A 2 -2.65 24.03 -23.55
N GLY A 3 -2.48 25.31 -23.89
CA GLY A 3 -1.40 26.15 -23.36
C GLY A 3 -1.75 27.01 -22.14
N GLN A 4 -2.99 26.96 -21.62
CA GLN A 4 -3.41 27.80 -20.50
C GLN A 4 -3.06 27.22 -19.12
N HIS A 5 -2.62 25.96 -19.05
CA HIS A 5 -2.38 25.26 -17.78
C HIS A 5 -0.88 25.13 -17.44
N GLU A 6 0.03 25.48 -18.35
CA GLU A 6 1.48 25.35 -18.12
C GLU A 6 1.96 26.31 -17.02
N GLY A 7 2.62 25.74 -16.01
CA GLY A 7 3.29 26.49 -14.95
C GLY A 7 2.49 26.74 -13.67
N PHE A 8 1.19 26.40 -13.65
CA PHE A 8 0.43 26.34 -12.41
C PHE A 8 0.77 25.08 -11.61
N ALA A 9 0.88 25.21 -10.29
CA ALA A 9 1.04 24.08 -9.38
C ALA A 9 0.44 24.38 -8.01
N LEU A 10 0.09 23.34 -7.26
CA LEU A 10 -0.51 23.44 -5.93
C LEU A 10 0.27 22.59 -4.92
N GLY A 11 0.86 23.21 -3.91
CA GLY A 11 1.43 22.51 -2.76
C GLY A 11 0.42 22.47 -1.64
N VAL A 12 0.14 21.30 -1.06
CA VAL A 12 -0.81 21.15 0.04
C VAL A 12 -0.12 20.45 1.21
N ASP A 13 -0.11 21.13 2.34
CA ASP A 13 0.22 20.55 3.63
C ASP A 13 -1.08 20.22 4.38
N LEU A 14 -1.42 18.94 4.43
CA LEU A 14 -2.56 18.45 5.21
C LEU A 14 -2.08 18.14 6.62
N GLY A 15 -2.02 19.15 7.48
CA GLY A 15 -1.57 18.99 8.86
C GLY A 15 -2.63 18.36 9.79
N THR A 16 -2.22 18.06 11.01
CA THR A 16 -3.12 17.48 12.04
C THR A 16 -4.22 18.46 12.46
N SER A 17 -3.85 19.71 12.70
CA SER A 17 -4.77 20.75 13.19
C SER A 17 -5.10 21.81 12.15
N ASN A 18 -4.18 22.06 11.21
CA ASN A 18 -4.36 23.02 10.14
C ASN A 18 -3.90 22.45 8.80
N THR A 19 -4.63 22.81 7.75
CA THR A 19 -4.31 22.55 6.35
C THR A 19 -3.89 23.86 5.70
N VAL A 20 -2.77 23.82 4.97
CA VAL A 20 -2.24 24.96 4.22
C VAL A 20 -2.10 24.55 2.77
N ALA A 21 -2.47 25.44 1.85
CA ALA A 21 -2.27 25.24 0.43
C ALA A 21 -1.60 26.46 -0.18
N VAL A 22 -0.69 26.27 -1.14
CA VAL A 22 0.04 27.32 -1.83
C VAL A 22 -0.04 27.09 -3.34
N LEU A 23 -0.45 28.12 -4.07
CA LEU A 23 -0.47 28.12 -5.52
C LEU A 23 0.81 28.73 -6.08
N ARG A 24 1.42 28.07 -7.06
CA ARG A 24 2.43 28.63 -7.95
C ARG A 24 1.77 29.07 -9.26
N TRP A 25 2.12 30.27 -9.72
CA TRP A 25 1.71 30.81 -11.02
C TRP A 25 2.77 30.53 -12.10
N PRO A 26 2.41 30.62 -13.40
CA PRO A 26 3.36 30.38 -14.49
C PRO A 26 4.60 31.27 -14.50
N ASP A 27 4.52 32.43 -13.86
CA ASP A 27 5.65 33.36 -13.68
C ASP A 27 6.57 32.98 -12.50
N GLY A 28 6.32 31.84 -11.86
CA GLY A 28 7.08 31.31 -10.72
C GLY A 28 6.67 31.89 -9.37
N ARG A 29 5.76 32.88 -9.30
CA ARG A 29 5.31 33.44 -8.02
C ARG A 29 4.45 32.44 -7.26
N THR A 30 4.73 32.29 -5.97
CA THR A 30 3.92 31.49 -5.04
C THR A 30 3.04 32.40 -4.18
N ARG A 31 1.82 31.95 -3.89
CA ARG A 31 0.88 32.64 -2.99
C ARG A 31 0.06 31.61 -2.19
N PRO A 32 -0.16 31.82 -0.89
CA PRO A 32 -1.10 31.01 -0.13
C PRO A 32 -2.49 31.03 -0.80
N LEU A 33 -3.08 29.86 -0.96
CA LEU A 33 -4.45 29.68 -1.40
C LEU A 33 -5.38 30.01 -0.24
N LEU A 34 -6.40 30.83 -0.48
CA LEU A 34 -7.39 31.17 0.53
C LEU A 34 -8.59 30.23 0.41
N VAL A 35 -8.81 29.38 1.41
CA VAL A 35 -10.05 28.61 1.56
C VAL A 35 -10.92 29.37 2.55
N ASP A 36 -12.13 29.74 2.13
CA ASP A 36 -13.04 30.61 2.89
C ASP A 36 -12.38 31.90 3.40
N GLY A 37 -11.45 32.43 2.59
CA GLY A 37 -10.71 33.66 2.89
C GLY A 37 -9.55 33.49 3.90
N GLN A 38 -9.18 32.26 4.27
CA GLN A 38 -8.09 31.98 5.22
C GLN A 38 -6.91 31.26 4.53
N PRO A 39 -5.65 31.68 4.77
CA PRO A 39 -4.46 31.00 4.24
C PRO A 39 -4.07 29.75 5.05
N VAL A 40 -4.56 29.65 6.29
CA VAL A 40 -4.38 28.52 7.20
C VAL A 40 -5.78 28.08 7.64
N VAL A 41 -6.15 26.86 7.26
CA VAL A 41 -7.51 26.35 7.39
C VAL A 41 -7.55 25.33 8.52
N PRO A 42 -8.42 25.44 9.53
CA PRO A 42 -8.57 24.37 10.51
C PRO A 42 -8.93 23.05 9.82
N SER A 43 -8.21 21.98 10.13
CA SER A 43 -8.45 20.67 9.50
C SER A 43 -9.69 19.95 10.06
N GLY A 44 -10.32 20.50 11.09
CA GLY A 44 -11.47 19.91 11.75
C GLY A 44 -12.71 19.81 10.86
N VAL A 45 -13.51 18.78 11.10
CA VAL A 45 -14.70 18.43 10.32
C VAL A 45 -15.91 18.31 11.23
N TYR A 46 -17.01 18.95 10.85
CA TYR A 46 -18.29 18.91 11.54
C TYR A 46 -19.34 18.23 10.68
N ALA A 47 -20.10 17.29 11.22
CA ALA A 47 -21.26 16.70 10.54
C ALA A 47 -22.55 17.35 11.00
N ASP A 48 -23.35 17.90 10.09
CA ASP A 48 -24.69 18.39 10.45
C ASP A 48 -25.70 17.23 10.66
N ALA A 49 -26.95 17.58 11.00
CA ALA A 49 -28.00 16.61 11.29
C ALA A 49 -28.38 15.75 10.05
N ASP A 50 -28.22 16.29 8.86
CA ASP A 50 -28.45 15.59 7.60
C ASP A 50 -27.25 14.71 7.20
N GLY A 51 -26.13 14.89 7.89
CA GLY A 51 -24.88 14.16 7.73
C GLY A 51 -23.93 14.78 6.72
N ARG A 52 -24.18 16.02 6.29
CA ARG A 52 -23.26 16.76 5.43
C ARG A 52 -22.08 17.26 6.25
N LEU A 53 -20.89 17.10 5.68
CA LEU A 53 -19.63 17.50 6.30
C LEU A 53 -19.31 18.96 5.97
N HIS A 54 -19.01 19.72 7.02
CA HIS A 54 -18.51 21.10 6.99
C HIS A 54 -17.06 21.08 7.46
N VAL A 55 -16.21 21.97 6.93
CA VAL A 55 -14.77 22.00 7.25
C VAL A 55 -14.32 23.42 7.61
N GLY A 56 -13.09 23.55 8.11
CA GLY A 56 -12.46 24.85 8.29
C GLY A 56 -13.17 25.73 9.33
N ARG A 57 -13.35 27.01 9.00
CA ARG A 57 -13.93 28.00 9.91
C ARG A 57 -15.38 27.68 10.24
N ASP A 58 -16.15 27.20 9.28
CA ASP A 58 -17.57 26.90 9.45
C ASP A 58 -17.75 25.70 10.38
N ALA A 59 -16.96 24.65 10.20
CA ALA A 59 -16.94 23.51 11.12
C ALA A 59 -16.65 23.93 12.56
N ARG A 60 -15.60 24.72 12.76
CA ARG A 60 -15.21 25.24 14.08
C ARG A 60 -16.29 26.15 14.68
N ARG A 61 -17.02 26.91 13.86
CA ARG A 61 -18.14 27.75 14.31
C ARG A 61 -19.33 26.90 14.74
N LEU A 62 -19.68 25.87 13.98
CA LEU A 62 -20.77 24.95 14.29
C LEU A 62 -20.47 24.11 15.55
N ALA A 63 -19.22 23.72 15.75
CA ALA A 63 -18.76 23.01 16.95
C ALA A 63 -19.00 23.79 18.26
N GLN A 64 -19.09 25.13 18.22
CA GLN A 64 -19.45 25.93 19.40
C GLN A 64 -20.89 25.67 19.87
N ALA A 65 -21.78 25.26 18.95
CA ALA A 65 -23.17 24.94 19.25
C ALA A 65 -23.37 23.45 19.56
N ASP A 66 -22.68 22.56 18.83
CA ASP A 66 -22.77 21.11 19.03
C ASP A 66 -21.40 20.43 18.89
N PRO A 67 -20.57 20.42 19.94
CA PRO A 67 -19.22 19.85 19.88
C PRO A 67 -19.23 18.31 19.73
N GLY A 68 -20.35 17.62 19.98
CA GLY A 68 -20.45 16.17 19.83
C GLY A 68 -20.41 15.70 18.37
N ARG A 69 -20.60 16.63 17.43
CA ARG A 69 -20.60 16.40 15.97
C ARG A 69 -19.32 16.85 15.28
N TYR A 70 -18.27 17.17 16.04
CA TYR A 70 -17.03 17.75 15.52
C TYR A 70 -15.81 16.88 15.83
N GLU A 71 -15.05 16.52 14.79
CA GLU A 71 -13.70 15.96 14.95
C GLU A 71 -12.68 17.06 14.62
N PRO A 72 -11.96 17.60 15.61
CA PRO A 72 -10.99 18.67 15.40
C PRO A 72 -9.72 18.25 14.65
N ASN A 73 -9.33 16.97 14.69
CA ASN A 73 -8.06 16.49 14.18
C ASN A 73 -8.22 15.16 13.40
N PRO A 74 -8.90 15.16 12.24
CA PRO A 74 -9.21 13.93 11.50
C PRO A 74 -7.97 13.14 11.08
N LYS A 75 -6.82 13.80 10.87
CA LYS A 75 -5.55 13.12 10.54
C LYS A 75 -5.05 12.20 11.67
N ARG A 76 -5.38 12.49 12.95
CA ARG A 76 -5.08 11.57 14.07
C ARG A 76 -6.04 10.39 14.16
N ARG A 77 -7.12 10.43 13.39
CA ARG A 77 -8.08 9.33 13.28
C ARG A 77 -7.79 8.42 12.10
N ILE A 78 -6.67 8.61 11.41
CA ILE A 78 -6.39 7.89 10.16
C ILE A 78 -6.40 6.36 10.31
N ASP A 79 -6.00 5.86 11.48
CA ASP A 79 -6.00 4.44 11.81
C ASP A 79 -7.34 3.94 12.35
N ALA A 80 -8.30 4.83 12.60
CA ALA A 80 -9.61 4.46 13.10
C ALA A 80 -10.46 3.88 11.95
N GLN A 81 -11.23 2.83 12.21
CA GLN A 81 -12.20 2.34 11.22
C GLN A 81 -13.32 3.37 10.98
N THR A 82 -13.82 3.96 12.05
CA THR A 82 -14.88 4.98 12.02
C THR A 82 -14.67 6.05 13.08
N VAL A 83 -15.04 7.28 12.75
CA VAL A 83 -15.07 8.44 13.65
C VAL A 83 -16.52 8.81 13.92
N PRO A 84 -17.00 8.73 15.18
CA PRO A 84 -18.35 9.12 15.52
C PRO A 84 -18.49 10.65 15.54
N LEU A 85 -19.44 11.17 14.76
CA LEU A 85 -19.85 12.57 14.78
C LEU A 85 -21.36 12.62 15.04
N GLY A 86 -21.74 12.91 16.28
CA GLY A 86 -23.12 12.82 16.75
C GLY A 86 -23.62 11.37 16.75
N ASP A 87 -24.65 11.12 15.96
CA ASP A 87 -25.34 9.84 15.82
C ASP A 87 -24.83 8.98 14.64
N ARG A 88 -23.81 9.45 13.91
CA ARG A 88 -23.29 8.77 12.70
C ARG A 88 -21.79 8.51 12.81
N GLY A 89 -21.34 7.41 12.19
CA GLY A 89 -19.92 7.10 12.02
C GLY A 89 -19.44 7.43 10.61
N TYR A 90 -18.24 8.00 10.49
CA TYR A 90 -17.61 8.36 9.22
C TYR A 90 -16.26 7.68 9.08
N ALA A 91 -15.87 7.24 7.89
CA ALA A 91 -14.50 6.76 7.68
C ALA A 91 -13.52 7.95 7.74
N PRO A 92 -12.28 7.78 8.23
CA PRO A 92 -11.30 8.87 8.24
C PRO A 92 -11.03 9.43 6.84
N ALA A 93 -11.05 8.58 5.82
CA ALA A 93 -10.93 8.99 4.42
C ALA A 93 -12.01 10.01 4.02
N ASP A 94 -13.25 9.88 4.51
CA ASP A 94 -14.33 10.83 4.22
C ASP A 94 -14.10 12.20 4.86
N LEU A 95 -13.60 12.20 6.10
CA LEU A 95 -13.28 13.44 6.81
C LEU A 95 -12.12 14.18 6.13
N LEU A 96 -11.05 13.46 5.77
CA LEU A 96 -9.92 14.03 5.04
C LEU A 96 -10.33 14.49 3.63
N ALA A 97 -11.21 13.73 2.96
CA ALA A 97 -11.76 14.09 1.66
C ALA A 97 -12.56 15.39 1.70
N ALA A 98 -13.35 15.62 2.76
CA ALA A 98 -14.08 16.88 2.92
C ALA A 98 -13.15 18.10 2.97
N VAL A 99 -12.00 17.97 3.67
CA VAL A 99 -10.98 19.03 3.75
C VAL A 99 -10.31 19.25 2.39
N LEU A 100 -9.87 18.16 1.74
CA LEU A 100 -9.22 18.21 0.42
C LEU A 100 -10.17 18.73 -0.67
N HIS A 101 -11.47 18.42 -0.57
CA HIS A 101 -12.48 18.93 -1.48
C HIS A 101 -12.59 20.45 -1.37
N ALA A 102 -12.62 21.01 -0.15
CA ALA A 102 -12.65 22.46 0.04
C ALA A 102 -11.39 23.15 -0.52
N VAL A 103 -10.21 22.55 -0.32
CA VAL A 103 -8.95 23.04 -0.92
C VAL A 103 -9.02 23.00 -2.45
N GLY A 104 -9.52 21.90 -3.02
CA GLY A 104 -9.66 21.73 -4.47
C GLY A 104 -10.63 22.75 -5.07
N GLN A 105 -11.78 22.97 -4.43
CA GLN A 105 -12.76 23.98 -4.84
C GLN A 105 -12.16 25.39 -4.79
N ALA A 106 -11.40 25.72 -3.75
CA ALA A 106 -10.73 27.01 -3.66
C ALA A 106 -9.69 27.19 -4.78
N ALA A 107 -8.93 26.15 -5.11
CA ALA A 107 -7.96 26.18 -6.21
C ALA A 107 -8.67 26.39 -7.57
N VAL A 108 -9.74 25.62 -7.82
CA VAL A 108 -10.56 25.77 -9.04
C VAL A 108 -11.19 27.16 -9.11
N ALA A 109 -11.68 27.72 -8.00
CA ALA A 109 -12.21 29.08 -7.98
C ALA A 109 -11.13 30.14 -8.25
N ALA A 110 -9.88 29.90 -7.81
CA ALA A 110 -8.77 30.84 -7.99
C ALA A 110 -8.20 30.84 -9.42
N VAL A 111 -8.11 29.68 -10.09
CA VAL A 111 -7.42 29.56 -11.40
C VAL A 111 -8.25 28.92 -12.52
N GLY A 112 -9.47 28.44 -12.23
CA GLY A 112 -10.40 27.86 -13.21
C GLY A 112 -10.31 26.34 -13.40
N PHE A 113 -9.31 25.68 -12.79
CA PHE A 113 -9.09 24.24 -12.84
C PHE A 113 -8.32 23.78 -11.59
N LEU A 114 -8.20 22.48 -11.36
CA LEU A 114 -7.35 21.94 -10.29
C LEU A 114 -5.91 21.76 -10.84
N PRO A 115 -4.91 22.52 -10.36
CA PRO A 115 -3.54 22.41 -10.85
C PRO A 115 -2.90 21.06 -10.48
N PRO A 116 -1.82 20.66 -11.18
CA PRO A 116 -0.93 19.60 -10.69
C PRO A 116 -0.51 19.90 -9.26
N ALA A 117 -0.62 18.89 -8.40
CA ALA A 117 -0.51 19.11 -6.97
C ALA A 117 0.50 18.20 -6.29
N VAL A 118 1.05 18.66 -5.17
CA VAL A 118 1.90 17.87 -4.28
C VAL A 118 1.29 17.97 -2.90
N LEU A 119 0.82 16.85 -2.37
CA LEU A 119 0.25 16.71 -1.05
C LEU A 119 1.30 16.12 -0.12
N THR A 120 1.48 16.68 1.06
CA THR A 120 2.47 16.18 2.02
C THR A 120 1.88 15.20 3.03
N CYS A 121 2.71 14.26 3.47
CA CYS A 121 2.40 13.32 4.53
C CYS A 121 3.62 13.10 5.45
N PRO A 122 3.41 12.66 6.71
CA PRO A 122 4.51 12.39 7.63
C PRO A 122 5.44 11.32 7.08
N ALA A 123 6.74 11.47 7.32
CA ALA A 123 7.72 10.49 6.83
C ALA A 123 7.62 9.11 7.50
N SER A 124 7.02 9.06 8.69
CA SER A 124 6.80 7.87 9.51
C SER A 124 5.55 7.07 9.11
N TRP A 125 4.73 7.57 8.19
CA TRP A 125 3.56 6.82 7.73
C TRP A 125 3.99 5.57 6.94
N ASP A 126 3.19 4.53 7.06
CA ASP A 126 3.27 3.29 6.27
C ASP A 126 2.40 3.38 5.01
N ASP A 127 2.37 2.30 4.22
CA ASP A 127 1.54 2.22 3.02
C ASP A 127 0.04 2.30 3.34
N ALA A 128 -0.41 1.78 4.48
CA ALA A 128 -1.83 1.77 4.85
C ALA A 128 -2.36 3.20 5.10
N ARG A 129 -1.64 4.01 5.89
CA ARG A 129 -1.99 5.41 6.13
C ARG A 129 -1.90 6.24 4.85
N ARG A 130 -0.90 5.98 3.99
CA ARG A 130 -0.82 6.61 2.66
C ARG A 130 -1.99 6.21 1.77
N GLN A 131 -2.45 4.97 1.85
CA GLN A 131 -3.63 4.51 1.10
C GLN A 131 -4.90 5.22 1.56
N VAL A 132 -5.10 5.44 2.86
CA VAL A 132 -6.24 6.24 3.36
C VAL A 132 -6.22 7.66 2.80
N LEU A 133 -5.02 8.25 2.67
CA LEU A 133 -4.86 9.57 2.07
C LEU A 133 -5.12 9.58 0.55
N ALA A 134 -4.69 8.53 -0.16
CA ALA A 134 -4.99 8.33 -1.57
C ALA A 134 -6.50 8.17 -1.80
N ASP A 135 -7.19 7.41 -0.95
CA ASP A 135 -8.64 7.26 -0.96
C ASP A 135 -9.34 8.59 -0.70
N ALA A 136 -8.84 9.38 0.25
CA ALA A 136 -9.38 10.71 0.54
C ALA A 136 -9.26 11.67 -0.67
N LEU A 137 -8.14 11.64 -1.39
CA LEU A 137 -7.95 12.40 -2.64
C LEU A 137 -8.97 11.97 -3.70
N LEU A 138 -9.16 10.68 -3.91
CA LEU A 138 -10.15 10.16 -4.86
C LEU A 138 -11.57 10.59 -4.49
N ARG A 139 -11.95 10.47 -3.21
CA ARG A 139 -13.25 10.91 -2.70
C ARG A 139 -13.46 12.43 -2.81
N ALA A 140 -12.38 13.21 -2.71
CA ALA A 140 -12.41 14.67 -2.87
C ALA A 140 -12.55 15.13 -4.33
N GLY A 141 -12.44 14.21 -5.30
CA GLY A 141 -12.48 14.50 -6.74
C GLY A 141 -11.12 14.90 -7.32
N TRP A 142 -10.01 14.54 -6.67
CA TRP A 142 -8.66 14.81 -7.15
C TRP A 142 -8.17 13.66 -8.06
N PRO A 143 -7.24 13.93 -9.00
CA PRO A 143 -6.54 12.89 -9.74
C PRO A 143 -5.82 11.91 -8.79
N GLN A 144 -5.65 10.65 -9.22
CA GLN A 144 -4.95 9.64 -8.43
C GLN A 144 -3.54 10.12 -8.03
N ALA A 145 -3.18 9.89 -6.77
CA ALA A 145 -1.86 10.23 -6.28
C ALA A 145 -0.83 9.21 -6.78
N ALA A 146 0.25 9.67 -7.40
CA ALA A 146 1.44 8.86 -7.60
C ALA A 146 2.43 9.12 -6.45
N GLU A 147 3.03 8.07 -5.90
CA GLU A 147 4.15 8.26 -4.97
C GLU A 147 5.36 8.86 -5.70
N HIS A 148 6.20 9.59 -4.96
CA HIS A 148 7.42 10.18 -5.50
C HIS A 148 8.46 9.10 -5.85
N THR A 149 8.42 8.57 -7.07
CA THR A 149 9.55 7.84 -7.66
C THR A 149 10.58 8.83 -8.20
N LEU A 150 11.84 8.63 -7.83
CA LEU A 150 12.99 9.47 -8.24
C LEU A 150 13.38 9.29 -9.73
N SER A 151 12.51 8.76 -10.60
CA SER A 151 12.82 8.50 -12.01
C SER A 151 11.55 8.40 -12.87
N GLY A 152 11.42 9.30 -13.87
CA GLY A 152 10.40 9.21 -14.94
C GLY A 152 9.69 10.54 -15.26
N PRO A 153 9.21 10.78 -16.50
CA PRO A 153 8.54 12.04 -16.86
C PRO A 153 7.27 12.29 -16.04
N THR A 154 7.05 13.53 -15.62
CA THR A 154 6.00 13.99 -14.70
C THR A 154 4.59 13.76 -15.26
N PRO A 155 3.77 12.85 -14.70
CA PRO A 155 2.37 12.70 -15.09
C PRO A 155 1.54 13.93 -14.65
N PRO A 156 0.47 14.31 -15.37
CA PRO A 156 -0.52 15.26 -14.86
C PRO A 156 -1.30 14.59 -13.70
N GLY A 157 -1.07 15.02 -12.47
CA GLY A 157 -1.73 14.43 -11.30
C GLY A 157 -1.31 15.02 -9.96
N THR A 158 -1.69 14.33 -8.88
CA THR A 158 -1.30 14.65 -7.51
C THR A 158 -0.11 13.78 -7.12
N ARG A 159 0.87 14.32 -6.39
CA ARG A 159 2.02 13.57 -5.85
C ARG A 159 1.96 13.55 -4.35
N LEU A 160 2.41 12.47 -3.73
CA LEU A 160 2.70 12.44 -2.30
C LEU A 160 4.17 12.75 -2.04
N LEU A 161 4.43 13.69 -1.14
CA LEU A 161 5.79 14.03 -0.71
C LEU A 161 5.90 13.94 0.82
N ARG A 162 7.01 13.41 1.32
CA ARG A 162 7.27 13.40 2.76
C ARG A 162 7.48 14.83 3.27
N GLU A 163 6.75 15.20 4.31
CA GLU A 163 6.83 16.51 4.99
C GLU A 163 8.28 16.97 5.26
N PRO A 164 9.18 16.17 5.85
CA PRO A 164 10.55 16.61 6.10
C PRO A 164 11.38 16.82 4.82
N VAL A 165 11.06 16.12 3.73
CA VAL A 165 11.70 16.36 2.42
C VAL A 165 11.25 17.70 1.85
N ALA A 166 9.95 18.00 1.93
CA ALA A 166 9.40 19.29 1.55
C ALA A 166 10.05 20.43 2.35
N ALA A 167 10.16 20.27 3.68
CA ALA A 167 10.81 21.23 4.56
C ALA A 167 12.29 21.45 4.22
N ALA A 168 13.05 20.39 3.95
CA ALA A 168 14.46 20.50 3.55
C ALA A 168 14.63 21.23 2.21
N ARG A 169 13.76 20.94 1.23
CA ARG A 169 13.75 21.65 -0.05
C ARG A 169 13.41 23.13 0.12
N TYR A 170 12.44 23.47 0.98
CA TYR A 170 12.15 24.85 1.33
C TYR A 170 13.39 25.56 1.91
N TYR A 171 14.06 24.94 2.89
CA TYR A 171 15.27 25.48 3.49
C TYR A 171 16.37 25.74 2.45
N ALA A 172 16.63 24.77 1.58
CA ALA A 172 17.71 24.86 0.62
C ALA A 172 17.41 25.85 -0.52
N GLN A 173 16.21 25.78 -1.10
CA GLN A 173 15.87 26.43 -2.35
C GLN A 173 15.11 27.75 -2.16
N VAL A 174 14.13 27.78 -1.24
CA VAL A 174 13.29 28.96 -1.01
C VAL A 174 14.00 29.96 -0.10
N LEU A 175 14.57 29.50 1.03
CA LEU A 175 15.40 30.35 1.90
C LEU A 175 16.80 30.59 1.34
N ARG A 176 17.16 29.96 0.22
CA ARG A 176 18.47 30.05 -0.45
C ARG A 176 19.65 29.77 0.49
N ARG A 177 19.51 28.71 1.29
CA ARG A 177 20.56 28.23 2.20
C ARG A 177 21.13 26.92 1.66
N PRO A 178 22.09 26.97 0.71
CA PRO A 178 22.57 25.78 0.03
C PRO A 178 23.22 24.81 1.01
N VAL A 179 22.75 23.56 0.98
CA VAL A 179 23.38 22.44 1.68
C VAL A 179 24.32 21.78 0.67
N PRO A 180 25.65 21.66 0.93
CA PRO A 180 26.55 20.98 0.01
C PRO A 180 26.14 19.53 -0.25
N VAL A 181 26.50 18.96 -1.40
CA VAL A 181 26.31 17.53 -1.66
C VAL A 181 27.08 16.72 -0.61
N GLY A 182 26.43 15.72 -0.03
CA GLY A 182 26.87 14.94 1.12
C GLY A 182 26.64 15.62 2.48
N GLY A 183 26.21 16.89 2.50
CA GLY A 183 25.84 17.62 3.72
C GLY A 183 24.46 17.24 4.24
N SER A 184 24.26 17.37 5.55
CA SER A 184 23.01 16.95 6.21
C SER A 184 22.31 18.10 6.92
N ILE A 185 20.98 18.09 6.91
CA ILE A 185 20.09 19.00 7.62
C ILE A 185 19.17 18.18 8.54
N ALA A 186 18.89 18.70 9.73
CA ALA A 186 17.86 18.17 10.60
C ALA A 186 16.58 19.00 10.47
N VAL A 187 15.45 18.35 10.27
CA VAL A 187 14.11 18.94 10.34
C VAL A 187 13.48 18.50 11.65
N PHE A 188 13.01 19.47 12.43
CA PHE A 188 12.29 19.27 13.68
C PHE A 188 10.88 19.81 13.48
N ASP A 189 9.92 18.92 13.32
CA ASP A 189 8.51 19.25 13.11
C ASP A 189 7.71 18.98 14.38
N LEU A 190 7.37 20.05 15.11
CA LEU A 190 6.50 19.95 16.28
C LEU A 190 5.09 20.40 15.86
N GLY A 191 4.30 19.43 15.44
CA GLY A 191 2.95 19.62 14.92
C GLY A 191 1.88 19.74 16.01
N GLY A 192 0.62 19.68 15.57
CA GLY A 192 -0.53 19.71 16.47
C GLY A 192 -0.62 18.48 17.37
N GLY A 193 -0.24 17.30 16.88
CA GLY A 193 -0.43 16.05 17.59
C GLY A 193 0.79 15.14 17.68
N THR A 194 1.91 15.46 17.04
CA THR A 194 3.12 14.63 17.06
C THR A 194 4.35 15.53 16.97
N LEU A 195 5.48 14.99 17.42
CA LEU A 195 6.80 15.48 17.09
C LEU A 195 7.41 14.50 16.09
N ASP A 196 7.89 15.01 14.97
CA ASP A 196 8.64 14.24 13.98
C ASP A 196 10.01 14.91 13.78
N VAL A 197 11.07 14.10 13.85
CA VAL A 197 12.46 14.55 13.62
C VAL A 197 13.06 13.72 12.50
N ALA A 198 13.61 14.39 11.50
CA ALA A 198 14.25 13.74 10.36
C ALA A 198 15.61 14.36 10.06
N VAL A 199 16.60 13.52 9.77
CA VAL A 199 17.90 13.95 9.25
C VAL A 199 17.94 13.61 7.77
N LEU A 200 18.11 14.63 6.94
CA LEU A 200 18.16 14.50 5.49
C LEU A 200 19.55 14.84 4.99
N ARG A 201 20.04 14.03 4.07
CA ARG A 201 21.31 14.25 3.39
C ARG A 201 21.05 14.71 1.96
N ASN A 202 21.79 15.72 1.51
CA ASN A 202 21.75 16.15 0.14
C ASN A 202 22.58 15.19 -0.72
N GLU A 203 21.94 14.42 -1.60
CA GLU A 203 22.62 13.48 -2.50
C GLU A 203 22.98 14.11 -3.86
N GLY A 204 22.73 15.41 -4.05
CA GLY A 204 23.02 16.13 -5.29
C GLY A 204 21.79 16.36 -6.14
N ALA A 205 21.99 16.55 -7.44
CA ALA A 205 20.90 16.87 -8.36
C ALA A 205 20.02 15.63 -8.63
N ASP A 206 18.71 15.76 -8.47
CA ASP A 206 17.74 14.85 -9.06
C ASP A 206 17.72 15.01 -10.61
N PRO A 207 17.02 14.14 -11.36
CA PRO A 207 16.98 14.20 -12.83
C PRO A 207 16.52 15.54 -13.44
N TRP A 208 15.96 16.45 -12.64
CA TRP A 208 15.46 17.75 -13.05
C TRP A 208 16.37 18.92 -12.66
N GLY A 209 17.48 18.65 -11.97
CA GLY A 209 18.50 19.64 -11.62
C GLY A 209 18.34 20.26 -10.23
N ASP A 210 17.44 19.74 -9.39
CA ASP A 210 17.17 20.23 -8.05
C ASP A 210 17.79 19.33 -6.96
N SER A 211 17.96 19.83 -5.73
CA SER A 211 18.59 19.06 -4.65
C SER A 211 17.71 17.88 -4.20
N GLY A 212 18.15 16.66 -4.50
CA GLY A 212 17.62 15.41 -4.00
C GLY A 212 18.01 15.20 -2.54
N PHE A 213 17.07 15.47 -1.63
CA PHE A 213 17.24 15.14 -0.22
C PHE A 213 16.73 13.73 0.07
N THR A 214 17.59 12.88 0.61
CA THR A 214 17.21 11.56 1.10
C THR A 214 17.18 11.55 2.61
N VAL A 215 16.15 10.94 3.17
CA VAL A 215 16.02 10.75 4.61
C VAL A 215 17.03 9.68 5.05
N THR A 216 17.90 10.03 5.99
CA THR A 216 18.96 9.13 6.51
C THR A 216 18.61 8.54 7.86
N ALA A 217 17.87 9.27 8.68
CA ALA A 217 17.29 8.78 9.92
C ALA A 217 16.03 9.56 10.24
N THR A 218 15.09 8.90 10.89
CA THR A 218 13.86 9.51 11.43
C THR A 218 13.64 9.06 12.85
N GLY A 219 12.86 9.85 13.57
CA GLY A 219 12.32 9.51 14.86
C GLY A 219 11.20 10.46 15.20
N GLY A 220 10.59 10.28 16.35
CA GLY A 220 9.42 11.05 16.72
C GLY A 220 8.87 10.67 18.08
N VAL A 221 7.91 11.47 18.53
CA VAL A 221 7.20 11.27 19.79
C VAL A 221 5.71 11.42 19.51
N PRO A 222 4.95 10.31 19.44
CA PRO A 222 3.54 10.32 19.02
C PRO A 222 2.60 11.10 19.96
N ASP A 223 2.96 11.21 21.24
CA ASP A 223 2.20 11.89 22.31
C ASP A 223 2.79 13.27 22.66
N LEU A 224 3.36 13.96 21.68
CA LEU A 224 4.01 15.25 21.89
C LEU A 224 3.73 16.23 20.76
N GLY A 225 2.69 17.04 20.91
CA GLY A 225 2.37 18.14 20.03
C GLY A 225 1.73 19.33 20.76
N GLY A 226 1.12 20.22 19.96
CA GLY A 226 0.33 21.34 20.47
C GLY A 226 -0.82 20.92 21.39
N LEU A 227 -1.50 19.82 21.07
CA LEU A 227 -2.64 19.30 21.85
C LEU A 227 -2.21 18.80 23.23
N ASP A 228 -1.03 18.19 23.34
CA ASP A 228 -0.50 17.70 24.62
C ASP A 228 -0.05 18.87 25.50
N LEU A 229 0.49 19.93 24.89
CA LEU A 229 0.77 21.19 25.58
C LEU A 229 -0.51 21.86 26.07
N ASP A 230 -1.56 21.89 25.24
CA ASP A 230 -2.86 22.43 25.61
C ASP A 230 -3.47 21.62 26.77
N ALA A 231 -3.39 20.29 26.72
CA ALA A 231 -3.87 19.41 27.79
C ALA A 231 -3.11 19.63 29.12
N ALA A 232 -1.79 19.77 29.07
CA ALA A 232 -0.98 20.06 30.26
C ALA A 232 -1.30 21.45 30.84
N LEU A 233 -1.58 22.44 29.98
CA LEU A 233 -2.04 23.77 30.42
C LEU A 233 -3.44 23.75 31.02
N VAL A 234 -4.37 22.99 30.44
CA VAL A 234 -5.71 22.77 31.01
C VAL A 234 -5.57 22.14 32.40
N ALA A 235 -4.73 21.13 32.56
CA ALA A 235 -4.47 20.51 33.86
C ALA A 235 -3.91 21.52 34.89
N ARG A 236 -2.93 22.34 34.48
CA ARG A 236 -2.34 23.40 35.31
C ARG A 236 -3.35 24.48 35.71
N LEU A 237 -4.22 24.89 34.79
CA LEU A 237 -5.32 25.79 35.07
C LEU A 237 -6.32 25.15 36.04
N GLY A 238 -6.56 23.84 35.88
CA GLY A 238 -7.38 23.03 36.76
C GLY A 238 -6.92 23.01 38.20
N GLU A 239 -5.62 22.93 38.47
CA GLU A 239 -5.07 23.03 39.83
C GLU A 239 -5.49 24.33 40.53
N ARG A 240 -5.52 25.45 39.79
CA ARG A 240 -5.93 26.75 40.34
C ARG A 240 -7.44 26.84 40.56
N VAL A 241 -8.21 26.43 39.56
CA VAL A 241 -9.68 26.53 39.59
C VAL A 241 -10.28 25.52 40.55
N SER A 242 -9.77 24.29 40.63
CA SER A 242 -10.30 23.26 41.54
C SER A 242 -10.04 23.58 43.01
N ALA A 243 -8.99 24.36 43.31
CA ALA A 243 -8.69 24.81 44.67
C ALA A 243 -9.71 25.83 45.20
N THR A 244 -10.29 26.66 44.32
CA THR A 244 -11.29 27.68 44.70
C THR A 244 -12.72 27.26 44.40
N ASP A 245 -12.95 26.60 43.27
CA ASP A 245 -14.25 26.29 42.67
C ASP A 245 -14.31 24.85 42.13
N PRO A 246 -14.21 23.82 43.00
CA PRO A 246 -14.11 22.41 42.59
C PRO A 246 -15.32 21.94 41.77
N GLN A 247 -16.51 22.46 42.05
CA GLN A 247 -17.73 22.12 41.30
C GLN A 247 -17.71 22.67 39.87
N VAL A 248 -17.09 23.84 39.65
CA VAL A 248 -16.92 24.40 38.30
C VAL A 248 -15.96 23.52 37.50
N TRP A 249 -14.83 23.15 38.10
CA TRP A 249 -13.84 22.29 37.46
C TRP A 249 -14.39 20.89 37.14
N GLN A 250 -15.17 20.30 38.05
CA GLN A 250 -15.79 18.98 37.85
C GLN A 250 -16.72 18.97 36.61
N ARG A 251 -17.53 20.01 36.41
CA ARG A 251 -18.42 20.11 35.24
C ARG A 251 -17.65 20.24 33.92
N LEU A 252 -16.51 20.92 33.94
CA LEU A 252 -15.66 21.10 32.74
C LEU A 252 -14.87 19.84 32.39
N THR A 253 -14.55 19.00 33.38
CA THR A 253 -13.78 17.76 33.18
C THR A 253 -14.66 16.55 32.91
N ALA A 254 -15.87 16.50 33.47
CA ALA A 254 -16.84 15.42 33.29
C ALA A 254 -18.22 15.98 32.84
N PRO A 255 -18.33 16.49 31.61
CA PRO A 255 -19.57 17.08 31.11
C PRO A 255 -20.69 16.04 30.99
N ALA A 256 -21.84 16.32 31.61
CA ALA A 256 -23.00 15.40 31.63
C ALA A 256 -24.06 15.72 30.55
N ASP A 257 -24.04 16.92 29.99
CA ASP A 257 -25.06 17.41 29.05
C ASP A 257 -24.44 18.34 27.97
N ALA A 258 -25.24 18.66 26.94
CA ALA A 258 -24.78 19.48 25.81
C ALA A 258 -24.27 20.89 26.23
N PRO A 259 -24.91 21.63 27.17
CA PRO A 259 -24.32 22.84 27.74
C PRO A 259 -22.91 22.63 28.32
N GLN A 260 -22.70 21.61 29.14
CA GLN A 260 -21.40 21.34 29.74
C GLN A 260 -20.34 20.92 28.71
N TRP A 261 -20.75 20.20 27.66
CA TRP A 261 -19.85 19.90 26.54
C TRP A 261 -19.41 21.15 25.77
N ARG A 262 -20.31 22.14 25.59
CA ARG A 262 -19.95 23.45 25.01
C ARG A 262 -19.02 24.24 25.91
N ASP A 263 -19.28 24.26 27.21
CA ASP A 263 -18.42 24.92 28.20
C ASP A 263 -17.01 24.32 28.19
N ARG A 264 -16.90 22.98 28.17
CA ARG A 264 -15.63 22.28 28.01
C ARG A 264 -14.95 22.69 26.70
N HIS A 265 -15.65 22.67 25.58
CA HIS A 265 -15.07 23.06 24.29
C HIS A 265 -14.55 24.51 24.31
N GLN A 266 -15.30 25.45 24.90
CA GLN A 266 -14.89 26.84 25.05
C GLN A 266 -13.63 26.99 25.90
N LEU A 267 -13.51 26.24 27.00
CA LEU A 267 -12.31 26.23 27.84
C LEU A 267 -11.07 25.78 27.03
N TRP A 268 -11.17 24.65 26.34
CA TRP A 268 -10.05 24.09 25.58
C TRP A 268 -9.58 25.04 24.48
N GLU A 269 -10.52 25.66 23.76
CA GLU A 269 -10.21 26.67 22.74
C GLU A 269 -9.57 27.92 23.35
N GLY A 270 -10.08 28.40 24.48
CA GLY A 270 -9.50 29.55 25.19
C GLY A 270 -8.08 29.29 25.71
N VAL A 271 -7.79 28.08 26.18
CA VAL A 271 -6.43 27.69 26.61
C VAL A 271 -5.48 27.62 25.42
N ARG A 272 -5.91 27.04 24.29
CA ARG A 272 -5.10 27.00 23.06
C ARG A 272 -4.77 28.40 22.56
N GLU A 273 -5.77 29.29 22.48
CA GLU A 273 -5.58 30.69 22.06
C GLU A 273 -4.65 31.45 23.03
N ALA A 274 -4.77 31.21 24.33
CA ALA A 274 -3.86 31.78 25.32
C ALA A 274 -2.41 31.27 25.14
N ARG A 275 -2.20 29.97 24.91
CA ARG A 275 -0.87 29.40 24.61
C ARG A 275 -0.25 30.05 23.38
N GLU A 276 -1.02 30.17 22.30
CA GLU A 276 -0.58 30.82 21.06
C GLU A 276 -0.24 32.30 21.28
N MET A 277 -1.03 33.02 22.08
CA MET A 277 -0.75 34.41 22.47
C MET A 277 0.52 34.54 23.30
N LEU A 278 0.76 33.63 24.25
CA LEU A 278 1.92 33.63 25.16
C LEU A 278 3.26 33.35 24.49
N SER A 279 3.24 32.90 23.22
CA SER A 279 4.43 32.86 22.38
C SER A 279 4.95 34.27 22.03
N ARG A 280 4.10 35.31 22.14
CA ARG A 280 4.44 36.72 21.86
C ARG A 280 4.24 37.65 23.06
N ALA A 281 3.31 37.32 23.96
CA ALA A 281 3.01 38.06 25.18
C ALA A 281 3.56 37.37 26.44
N THR A 282 3.51 38.06 27.59
CA THR A 282 3.91 37.50 28.89
C THR A 282 2.72 37.00 29.71
N VAL A 283 1.52 37.51 29.45
CA VAL A 283 0.25 37.15 30.11
C VAL A 283 -0.84 37.04 29.05
N ALA A 284 -1.76 36.09 29.21
CA ALA A 284 -2.95 35.92 28.38
C ALA A 284 -4.19 35.62 29.25
N PRO A 285 -5.34 36.25 28.96
CA PRO A 285 -6.59 35.99 29.65
C PRO A 285 -7.24 34.69 29.14
N VAL A 286 -7.80 33.89 30.06
CA VAL A 286 -8.63 32.72 29.77
C VAL A 286 -9.98 32.87 30.45
N VAL A 287 -11.05 32.82 29.66
CA VAL A 287 -12.42 32.75 30.19
C VAL A 287 -12.71 31.30 30.56
N VAL A 288 -12.95 31.04 31.85
CA VAL A 288 -13.34 29.72 32.35
C VAL A 288 -14.86 29.71 32.56
N PRO A 289 -15.63 28.93 31.79
CA PRO A 289 -17.08 28.91 31.95
C PRO A 289 -17.49 28.51 33.37
N GLY A 290 -18.41 29.28 33.94
CA GLY A 290 -18.85 29.12 35.33
C GLY A 290 -18.07 29.94 36.36
N LEU A 291 -16.97 30.61 35.98
CA LEU A 291 -16.32 31.62 36.82
C LEU A 291 -16.71 33.04 36.37
N PRO A 292 -16.93 33.98 37.32
CA PRO A 292 -17.20 35.38 36.99
C PRO A 292 -15.94 36.14 36.59
N ALA A 293 -14.76 35.71 37.07
CA ALA A 293 -13.48 36.35 36.80
C ALA A 293 -12.72 35.62 35.68
N VAL A 294 -12.00 36.39 34.88
CA VAL A 294 -11.03 35.88 33.91
C VAL A 294 -9.81 35.37 34.66
N VAL A 295 -9.28 34.20 34.27
CA VAL A 295 -8.05 33.66 34.84
C VAL A 295 -6.88 34.02 33.93
N GLU A 296 -5.77 34.47 34.51
CA GLU A 296 -4.56 34.79 33.75
C GLU A 296 -3.63 33.58 33.68
N LEU A 297 -3.20 33.24 32.46
CA LEU A 297 -2.06 32.36 32.21
C LEU A 297 -0.83 33.21 31.88
N THR A 298 0.32 32.81 32.42
CA THR A 298 1.59 33.49 32.16
C THR A 298 2.48 32.69 31.21
N ARG A 299 3.47 33.33 30.60
CA ARG A 299 4.50 32.61 29.82
C ARG A 299 5.22 31.57 30.69
N GLU A 300 5.45 31.89 31.96
CA GLU A 300 6.07 30.96 32.91
C GLU A 300 5.23 29.70 33.11
N ASP A 301 3.90 29.81 33.14
CA ASP A 301 3.02 28.64 33.21
C ASP A 301 3.17 27.72 32.00
N VAL A 302 3.23 28.30 30.79
CA VAL A 302 3.46 27.55 29.54
C VAL A 302 4.83 26.92 29.53
N GLU A 303 5.87 27.68 29.86
CA GLU A 303 7.24 27.17 29.87
C GLU A 303 7.43 26.08 30.93
N GLY A 304 6.78 26.20 32.10
CA GLY A 304 6.81 25.21 33.16
C GLY A 304 6.23 23.86 32.76
N VAL A 305 5.08 23.84 32.05
CA VAL A 305 4.49 22.58 31.56
C VAL A 305 5.17 22.07 30.29
N ALA A 306 5.69 22.96 29.44
CA ALA A 306 6.35 22.60 28.20
C ALA A 306 7.76 22.04 28.40
N ALA A 307 8.52 22.52 29.39
CA ALA A 307 9.90 22.11 29.62
C ALA A 307 10.11 20.58 29.71
N PRO A 308 9.37 19.80 30.53
CA PRO A 308 9.57 18.35 30.59
C PRO A 308 9.19 17.64 29.27
N LEU A 309 8.18 18.14 28.56
CA LEU A 309 7.76 17.62 27.27
C LEU A 309 8.81 17.90 26.18
N LEU A 310 9.36 19.12 26.14
CA LEU A 310 10.42 19.52 25.22
C LEU A 310 11.76 18.87 25.54
N ALA A 311 12.03 18.50 26.79
CA ALA A 311 13.22 17.72 27.13
C ALA A 311 13.21 16.34 26.43
N ARG A 312 12.02 15.70 26.32
CA ARG A 312 11.84 14.48 25.52
C ARG A 312 12.10 14.76 24.04
N ALA A 313 11.61 15.88 23.50
CA ALA A 313 11.84 16.28 22.11
C ALA A 313 13.33 16.44 21.78
N VAL A 314 14.06 17.10 22.68
CA VAL A 314 15.50 17.35 22.55
C VAL A 314 16.28 16.04 22.64
N ALA A 315 15.90 15.15 23.56
CA ALA A 315 16.52 13.83 23.68
C ALA A 315 16.31 12.98 22.43
N GLU A 316 15.10 13.01 21.86
CA GLU A 316 14.78 12.31 20.62
C GLU A 316 15.56 12.89 19.44
N THR A 317 15.70 14.21 19.35
CA THR A 317 16.53 14.85 18.34
C THR A 317 17.97 14.36 18.39
N ARG A 318 18.54 14.24 19.60
CA ARG A 318 19.90 13.70 19.80
C ARG A 318 20.00 12.24 19.34
N ARG A 319 18.98 11.43 19.65
CA ARG A 319 18.91 10.01 19.27
C ARG A 319 18.89 9.86 17.75
N VAL A 320 18.07 10.63 17.04
CA VAL A 320 17.96 10.59 15.57
C VAL A 320 19.26 11.05 14.90
N LEU A 321 19.91 12.09 15.43
CA LEU A 321 21.23 12.50 14.94
C LEU A 321 22.28 11.40 15.09
N ALA A 322 22.31 10.74 16.24
CA ALA A 322 23.21 9.62 16.48
C ALA A 322 22.91 8.43 15.55
N ALA A 323 21.63 8.13 15.30
CA ALA A 323 21.21 7.09 14.37
C ALA A 323 21.64 7.39 12.92
N ALA A 324 21.68 8.66 12.52
CA ALA A 324 22.26 9.11 11.24
C ALA A 324 23.79 9.08 11.21
N GLY A 325 24.46 8.69 12.30
CA GLY A 325 25.92 8.70 12.43
C GLY A 325 26.53 10.10 12.49
N LEU A 326 25.75 11.11 12.92
CA LEU A 326 26.17 12.51 12.96
C LEU A 326 26.30 13.04 14.39
N THR A 327 27.30 13.92 14.57
CA THR A 327 27.36 14.82 15.72
C THR A 327 26.73 16.17 15.33
N PRO A 328 26.17 16.94 16.28
CA PRO A 328 25.46 18.20 15.97
C PRO A 328 26.28 19.22 15.16
N ASP A 329 27.60 19.30 15.39
CA ASP A 329 28.53 20.20 14.68
C ASP A 329 28.69 19.88 13.18
N ARG A 330 28.25 18.68 12.75
CA ARG A 330 28.28 18.23 11.36
C ARG A 330 27.02 18.56 10.59
N LEU A 331 25.99 19.11 11.24
CA LEU A 331 24.78 19.57 10.57
C LEU A 331 25.02 20.89 9.84
N ALA A 332 24.59 20.95 8.59
CA ALA A 332 24.50 22.20 7.84
C ALA A 332 23.41 23.13 8.41
N GLY A 333 22.40 22.57 9.08
CA GLY A 333 21.38 23.35 9.77
C GLY A 333 20.39 22.47 10.53
N LEU A 334 19.65 23.13 11.43
CA LEU A 334 18.48 22.61 12.13
C LEU A 334 17.29 23.51 11.79
N PHE A 335 16.25 22.96 11.20
CA PHE A 335 15.09 23.71 10.70
C PHE A 335 13.83 23.35 11.49
N LEU A 336 13.16 24.36 12.03
CA LEU A 336 11.96 24.16 12.85
C LEU A 336 10.69 24.39 12.01
N VAL A 337 9.78 23.42 12.07
CA VAL A 337 8.50 23.39 11.36
C VAL A 337 7.37 23.10 12.36
N GLY A 338 6.16 23.57 12.06
CA GLY A 338 4.97 23.33 12.89
C GLY A 338 4.68 24.47 13.88
N GLY A 339 3.40 24.80 14.04
CA GLY A 339 2.93 25.99 14.79
C GLY A 339 3.50 26.14 16.22
N PRO A 340 3.50 25.08 17.05
CA PRO A 340 4.11 25.09 18.39
C PRO A 340 5.58 25.50 18.44
N THR A 341 6.37 25.33 17.38
CA THR A 341 7.78 25.76 17.36
C THR A 341 7.98 27.28 17.47
N ARG A 342 6.92 28.08 17.30
CA ARG A 342 6.95 29.52 17.59
C ARG A 342 7.24 29.81 19.06
N MET A 343 7.00 28.87 19.97
CA MET A 343 7.31 29.04 21.38
C MET A 343 8.82 29.23 21.55
N PRO A 344 9.29 30.37 22.09
CA PRO A 344 10.72 30.67 22.18
C PRO A 344 11.53 29.61 22.95
N LEU A 345 10.90 28.93 23.91
CA LEU A 345 11.52 27.86 24.70
C LEU A 345 12.04 26.71 23.81
N VAL A 346 11.34 26.35 22.74
CA VAL A 346 11.72 25.25 21.83
C VAL A 346 13.10 25.51 21.23
N ALA A 347 13.29 26.67 20.60
CA ALA A 347 14.56 27.04 19.99
C ALA A 347 15.68 27.20 21.03
N ARG A 348 15.38 27.75 22.22
CA ARG A 348 16.37 27.88 23.31
C ARG A 348 16.88 26.52 23.78
N MET A 349 15.98 25.57 24.03
CA MET A 349 16.35 24.25 24.53
C MET A 349 17.14 23.44 23.50
N LEU A 350 16.72 23.45 22.23
CA LEU A 350 17.46 22.80 21.14
C LEU A 350 18.86 23.43 20.97
N HIS A 351 18.96 24.75 21.01
CA HIS A 351 20.26 25.43 20.90
C HIS A 351 21.19 25.12 22.07
N ALA A 352 20.66 25.15 23.31
CA ALA A 352 21.44 24.86 24.51
C ALA A 352 21.99 23.43 24.52
N GLU A 353 21.21 22.46 24.01
CA GLU A 353 21.63 21.07 23.96
C GLU A 353 22.58 20.78 22.78
N LEU A 354 22.22 21.23 21.58
CA LEU A 354 22.88 20.80 20.35
C LEU A 354 24.03 21.73 19.93
N GLY A 355 24.09 22.95 20.46
CA GLY A 355 25.05 23.98 20.05
C GLY A 355 24.80 24.54 18.64
N VAL A 356 23.78 24.06 17.94
CA VAL A 356 23.36 24.53 16.60
C VAL A 356 22.24 25.55 16.77
N ALA A 357 22.35 26.71 16.11
CA ALA A 357 21.29 27.71 16.11
C ALA A 357 20.12 27.25 15.21
N PRO A 358 18.92 26.98 15.75
CA PRO A 358 17.78 26.57 14.93
C PRO A 358 17.33 27.70 14.02
N THR A 359 16.91 27.35 12.81
CA THR A 359 16.27 28.29 11.89
C THR A 359 14.78 28.33 12.18
N VAL A 360 14.33 29.44 12.76
CA VAL A 360 12.94 29.71 13.14
C VAL A 360 12.29 30.60 12.08
N LEU A 361 11.03 30.32 11.77
CA LEU A 361 10.23 31.09 10.83
C LEU A 361 9.08 31.81 11.52
N GLU A 362 8.66 32.93 10.94
CA GLU A 362 7.50 33.67 11.43
C GLU A 362 6.18 32.90 11.18
N GLN A 363 6.10 32.24 10.02
CA GLN A 363 4.97 31.40 9.61
C GLN A 363 5.44 29.95 9.37
N PRO A 364 5.70 29.16 10.44
CA PRO A 364 6.21 27.80 10.34
C PRO A 364 5.23 26.77 9.74
N GLU A 365 4.00 27.15 9.37
CA GLU A 365 3.02 26.30 8.68
C GLU A 365 3.10 26.37 7.15
N LEU A 366 3.66 27.43 6.57
CA LEU A 366 3.83 27.55 5.11
C LEU A 366 4.96 26.70 4.49
N PRO A 367 6.11 26.47 5.15
CA PRO A 367 7.30 25.89 4.54
C PRO A 367 7.10 24.54 3.88
N VAL A 368 6.26 23.69 4.46
CA VAL A 368 6.00 22.35 3.95
C VAL A 368 5.25 22.44 2.61
N ALA A 369 4.17 23.23 2.55
CA ALA A 369 3.42 23.44 1.32
C ALA A 369 4.24 24.19 0.25
N GLU A 370 5.04 25.20 0.62
CA GLU A 370 5.93 25.91 -0.31
C GLU A 370 7.08 25.04 -0.81
N GLY A 371 7.68 24.26 0.08
CA GLY A 371 8.70 23.29 -0.25
C GLY A 371 8.19 22.19 -1.17
N ALA A 372 6.95 21.76 -0.99
CA ALA A 372 6.31 20.76 -1.85
C ALA A 372 6.21 21.24 -3.31
N LEU A 373 6.02 22.53 -3.57
CA LEU A 373 5.98 23.07 -4.94
C LEU A 373 7.30 22.93 -5.71
N THR A 374 8.42 22.83 -5.00
CA THR A 374 9.74 22.63 -5.62
C THR A 374 9.91 21.23 -6.20
N ASP A 375 9.02 20.29 -5.83
CA ASP A 375 8.98 18.95 -6.41
C ASP A 375 8.47 18.93 -7.87
N LEU A 376 7.86 20.03 -8.33
CA LEU A 376 7.34 20.17 -9.68
C LEU A 376 8.23 21.11 -10.50
N PRO A 377 8.60 20.75 -11.73
CA PRO A 377 9.50 21.54 -12.56
C PRO A 377 8.97 22.97 -12.76
N THR A 378 9.88 23.94 -12.76
CA THR A 378 9.57 25.33 -13.10
C THR A 378 9.60 25.52 -14.62
N PRO A 379 8.64 26.26 -15.22
CA PRO A 379 8.71 26.58 -16.64
C PRO A 379 10.00 27.34 -16.95
N ARG A 380 10.82 26.85 -17.90
CA ARG A 380 11.95 27.63 -18.41
C ARG A 380 11.42 28.85 -19.16
N PRO A 381 12.00 30.05 -18.97
CA PRO A 381 11.74 31.17 -19.87
C PRO A 381 12.05 30.75 -21.31
N ALA A 382 11.15 31.06 -22.24
CA ALA A 382 11.39 30.79 -23.65
C ALA A 382 12.70 31.46 -24.09
N PRO A 383 13.56 30.79 -24.89
CA PRO A 383 14.75 31.44 -25.43
C PRO A 383 14.34 32.69 -26.20
N ALA A 384 15.02 33.80 -25.94
CA ALA A 384 14.73 35.07 -26.60
C ALA A 384 14.77 34.88 -28.13
N PRO A 385 13.85 35.50 -28.89
CA PRO A 385 13.87 35.42 -30.34
C PRO A 385 15.24 35.89 -30.86
N PRO A 386 15.83 35.20 -31.85
CA PRO A 386 17.13 35.57 -32.40
C PRO A 386 17.06 37.01 -32.94
N GLY A 387 17.77 37.93 -32.30
CA GLY A 387 17.89 39.34 -32.72
C GLY A 387 17.46 40.41 -31.71
N ALA A 388 17.02 40.06 -30.50
CA ALA A 388 16.80 41.08 -29.47
C ALA A 388 18.15 41.63 -28.94
N PRO A 389 18.38 42.95 -28.91
CA PRO A 389 19.62 43.52 -28.39
C PRO A 389 19.74 43.23 -26.89
N ALA A 390 20.92 42.76 -26.47
CA ALA A 390 21.19 42.44 -25.07
C ALA A 390 21.01 43.69 -24.18
N PRO A 391 20.36 43.56 -23.00
CA PRO A 391 20.33 44.64 -22.04
C PRO A 391 21.76 44.95 -21.54
N PRO A 392 22.08 46.21 -21.23
CA PRO A 392 23.42 46.58 -20.79
C PRO A 392 23.76 45.87 -19.48
N PRO A 393 25.02 45.42 -19.30
CA PRO A 393 25.43 44.74 -18.08
C PRO A 393 25.26 45.66 -16.88
N ALA A 394 24.57 45.18 -15.85
CA ALA A 394 24.52 45.83 -14.55
C ALA A 394 25.95 45.93 -13.99
N ALA A 395 26.35 47.13 -13.58
CA ALA A 395 27.68 47.40 -13.05
C ALA A 395 27.93 46.57 -11.79
N SER A 396 28.93 45.69 -11.86
CA SER A 396 29.45 44.93 -10.73
C SER A 396 30.28 45.84 -9.83
N ALA A 397 29.89 45.93 -8.55
CA ALA A 397 30.75 46.46 -7.50
C ALA A 397 31.98 45.53 -7.31
N PRO A 398 33.19 46.07 -7.08
CA PRO A 398 34.40 45.24 -6.99
C PRO A 398 34.48 44.50 -5.65
N PRO A 399 34.93 43.22 -5.64
CA PRO A 399 35.16 42.46 -4.41
C PRO A 399 36.49 42.83 -3.73
N PRO A 400 36.63 42.63 -2.42
CA PRO A 400 37.88 42.86 -1.69
C PRO A 400 38.93 41.79 -2.05
N THR A 401 40.17 42.26 -2.22
CA THR A 401 41.34 41.47 -2.63
C THR A 401 42.01 40.79 -1.43
N VAL A 402 42.24 39.48 -1.51
CA VAL A 402 43.21 38.76 -0.66
C VAL A 402 44.10 37.92 -1.59
N PRO A 403 45.44 37.99 -1.48
CA PRO A 403 46.36 37.38 -2.44
C PRO A 403 46.67 35.91 -2.10
N ALA A 404 46.74 35.05 -3.12
CA ALA A 404 47.23 33.67 -3.03
C ALA A 404 48.69 33.57 -3.52
N PRO A 405 49.56 32.75 -2.89
CA PRO A 405 50.92 32.54 -3.35
C PRO A 405 51.09 31.36 -4.34
N ALA A 406 52.09 31.57 -5.20
CA ALA A 406 52.67 30.83 -6.32
C ALA A 406 52.76 29.28 -6.31
N SER A 407 52.67 28.72 -7.53
CA SER A 407 53.17 27.38 -7.94
C SER A 407 54.59 27.45 -8.55
N PRO A 408 55.34 26.32 -8.61
CA PRO A 408 56.18 26.01 -9.78
C PRO A 408 56.18 24.48 -10.13
N PRO A 409 56.98 23.95 -11.09
CA PRO A 409 56.63 23.87 -12.53
C PRO A 409 56.84 22.47 -13.22
N GLY A 410 56.11 22.26 -14.34
CA GLY A 410 56.46 21.62 -15.64
C GLY A 410 57.26 20.29 -15.81
N THR A 411 56.59 19.28 -16.44
CA THR A 411 56.91 18.42 -17.64
C THR A 411 58.31 17.84 -17.91
N PRO A 412 58.50 16.64 -18.57
CA PRO A 412 57.92 16.32 -19.91
C PRO A 412 57.67 14.83 -20.33
N THR A 413 56.87 14.63 -21.39
CA THR A 413 56.79 13.45 -22.31
C THR A 413 57.76 13.63 -23.50
N PRO A 414 58.19 12.62 -24.33
CA PRO A 414 57.35 11.83 -25.30
C PRO A 414 57.99 10.44 -25.68
N PRO A 415 57.89 9.80 -26.89
CA PRO A 415 56.90 9.72 -28.01
C PRO A 415 56.49 8.23 -28.38
N PRO A 416 55.74 7.94 -29.49
CA PRO A 416 55.11 6.64 -29.79
C PRO A 416 55.83 5.78 -30.85
N THR A 417 55.43 4.51 -31.05
CA THR A 417 55.76 3.72 -32.26
C THR A 417 54.81 2.53 -32.50
N VAL A 418 54.52 2.25 -33.78
CA VAL A 418 53.71 1.15 -34.38
C VAL A 418 54.60 0.46 -35.44
N PRO A 419 54.16 -0.58 -36.20
CA PRO A 419 53.97 -2.02 -35.93
C PRO A 419 55.03 -2.93 -36.63
N ALA A 420 54.97 -4.27 -36.48
CA ALA A 420 55.02 -5.28 -37.57
C ALA A 420 55.37 -6.73 -37.16
N SER A 421 54.78 -7.67 -37.93
CA SER A 421 55.29 -8.97 -38.42
C SER A 421 55.29 -10.26 -37.57
N ALA A 422 54.64 -11.28 -38.14
CA ALA A 422 54.80 -12.73 -37.93
C ALA A 422 56.14 -13.25 -38.52
N PRO A 423 56.61 -14.49 -38.21
CA PRO A 423 56.18 -15.72 -38.92
C PRO A 423 56.06 -16.98 -38.02
N VAL A 424 55.11 -17.91 -38.27
CA VAL A 424 55.18 -19.20 -39.00
C VAL A 424 56.41 -20.10 -38.79
N THR A 425 56.19 -21.32 -38.27
CA THR A 425 56.60 -22.68 -38.74
C THR A 425 56.77 -23.61 -37.51
N ALA A 426 55.96 -24.66 -37.34
CA ALA A 426 55.96 -25.98 -38.00
C ALA A 426 56.38 -27.03 -36.96
N TRP A 427 55.80 -28.22 -37.00
CA TRP A 427 56.49 -29.52 -36.95
C TRP A 427 55.41 -30.59 -37.20
N GLY A 428 55.64 -31.36 -38.28
CA GLY A 428 54.81 -32.47 -38.74
C GLY A 428 55.50 -33.83 -38.52
N PRO A 429 54.90 -34.92 -39.04
CA PRO A 429 54.79 -36.25 -38.41
C PRO A 429 55.78 -37.28 -39.01
N PRO A 430 55.63 -38.63 -38.89
CA PRO A 430 54.64 -39.39 -39.70
C PRO A 430 54.19 -40.78 -39.17
N GLY A 431 53.20 -41.39 -39.85
CA GLY A 431 52.94 -42.84 -39.77
C GLY A 431 51.63 -43.28 -40.47
N THR A 432 51.74 -43.83 -41.68
CA THR A 432 50.70 -44.19 -42.68
C THR A 432 50.58 -45.76 -42.85
N PRO A 433 50.02 -46.37 -43.94
CA PRO A 433 48.61 -46.70 -44.26
C PRO A 433 48.35 -48.25 -44.55
N PRO A 434 47.60 -48.73 -45.60
CA PRO A 434 46.16 -49.13 -45.74
C PRO A 434 46.03 -50.63 -46.24
N PRO A 435 45.07 -51.12 -47.11
CA PRO A 435 43.75 -50.68 -47.64
C PRO A 435 42.61 -51.76 -47.61
N GLY A 436 41.33 -51.41 -47.88
CA GLY A 436 40.63 -51.78 -49.13
C GLY A 436 39.25 -52.50 -48.92
N PRO A 437 38.36 -52.58 -49.94
CA PRO A 437 36.89 -52.38 -49.78
C PRO A 437 35.98 -53.56 -50.22
N GLY A 438 34.65 -53.43 -50.01
CA GLY A 438 33.65 -54.22 -50.78
C GLY A 438 32.24 -54.36 -50.17
N SER A 439 31.22 -53.83 -50.84
CA SER A 439 29.80 -54.27 -50.80
C SER A 439 29.56 -55.30 -51.94
N PRO A 440 28.34 -55.78 -52.27
CA PRO A 440 27.08 -56.06 -51.54
C PRO A 440 26.55 -57.50 -51.81
N THR A 441 25.42 -57.94 -51.21
CA THR A 441 24.37 -58.80 -51.86
C THR A 441 23.23 -59.20 -50.90
N ALA A 442 21.98 -59.01 -51.35
CA ALA A 442 20.77 -59.78 -50.97
C ALA A 442 20.73 -61.08 -51.85
N PRO A 443 19.83 -62.10 -51.70
CA PRO A 443 18.40 -62.03 -51.33
C PRO A 443 17.83 -63.23 -50.53
N GLY A 444 16.51 -63.25 -50.27
CA GLY A 444 15.79 -64.49 -49.95
C GLY A 444 14.42 -64.32 -49.28
N SER A 445 13.34 -64.52 -50.04
CA SER A 445 11.96 -64.72 -49.55
C SER A 445 11.79 -66.03 -48.77
N PRO A 446 10.72 -66.17 -47.97
CA PRO A 446 9.87 -67.35 -48.19
C PRO A 446 8.35 -67.12 -48.06
N ALA A 447 7.66 -68.22 -48.37
CA ALA A 447 6.25 -68.46 -48.67
C ALA A 447 5.24 -68.35 -47.51
N ALA A 448 3.96 -68.47 -47.89
CA ALA A 448 2.73 -68.35 -47.10
C ALA A 448 2.35 -69.66 -46.28
N PRO A 449 1.12 -69.83 -45.75
CA PRO A 449 0.83 -69.84 -44.31
C PRO A 449 0.41 -71.22 -43.74
N GLY A 450 0.64 -71.45 -42.44
CA GLY A 450 0.14 -72.63 -41.70
C GLY A 450 -0.92 -72.25 -40.65
N SER A 451 -2.10 -72.86 -40.72
CA SER A 451 -3.18 -72.74 -39.72
C SER A 451 -3.00 -73.71 -38.55
N PRO A 452 -3.30 -73.34 -37.28
CA PRO A 452 -3.44 -74.29 -36.18
C PRO A 452 -4.90 -74.50 -35.72
N PRO A 453 -5.18 -75.60 -34.97
CA PRO A 453 -6.51 -76.20 -34.89
C PRO A 453 -7.44 -75.62 -33.81
N ALA A 454 -8.72 -75.93 -34.00
CA ALA A 454 -9.88 -75.47 -33.25
C ALA A 454 -9.97 -76.08 -31.84
N ALA A 455 -9.31 -75.48 -30.84
CA ALA A 455 -9.66 -75.69 -29.42
C ALA A 455 -9.33 -74.52 -28.47
N ARG A 456 -8.83 -73.39 -28.99
CA ARG A 456 -8.44 -72.21 -28.18
C ARG A 456 -9.32 -70.97 -28.38
N ARG A 457 -10.35 -71.07 -29.24
CA ARG A 457 -11.18 -69.91 -29.64
C ARG A 457 -12.16 -69.41 -28.58
N ARG A 458 -12.63 -70.24 -27.63
CA ARG A 458 -13.56 -69.75 -26.59
C ARG A 458 -12.86 -68.97 -25.48
N ARG A 459 -11.66 -69.39 -25.01
CA ARG A 459 -10.91 -68.64 -23.98
C ARG A 459 -10.24 -67.38 -24.53
N ALA A 460 -9.72 -67.40 -25.75
CA ALA A 460 -9.14 -66.21 -26.38
C ALA A 460 -10.20 -65.14 -26.67
N LEU A 461 -11.42 -65.54 -27.05
CA LEU A 461 -12.55 -64.62 -27.27
C LEU A 461 -12.98 -63.94 -25.96
N TRP A 462 -13.11 -64.69 -24.85
CA TRP A 462 -13.45 -64.08 -23.56
C TRP A 462 -12.35 -63.15 -23.03
N ILE A 463 -11.07 -63.47 -23.27
CA ILE A 463 -9.95 -62.57 -22.90
C ILE A 463 -9.92 -61.32 -23.79
N THR A 464 -10.16 -61.45 -25.10
CA THR A 464 -10.23 -60.27 -25.98
C THR A 464 -11.46 -59.41 -25.71
N VAL A 465 -12.63 -60.02 -25.45
CA VAL A 465 -13.83 -59.29 -25.04
C VAL A 465 -13.61 -58.60 -23.70
N ALA A 466 -13.00 -59.26 -22.71
CA ALA A 466 -12.65 -58.63 -21.43
C ALA A 466 -11.63 -57.50 -21.60
N ALA A 467 -10.61 -57.67 -22.44
CA ALA A 467 -9.62 -56.63 -22.73
C ALA A 467 -10.21 -55.43 -23.48
N VAL A 468 -11.12 -55.68 -24.43
CA VAL A 468 -11.84 -54.62 -25.16
C VAL A 468 -12.82 -53.91 -24.24
N LEU A 469 -13.53 -54.62 -23.37
CA LEU A 469 -14.41 -54.00 -22.36
C LEU A 469 -13.61 -53.22 -21.31
N ALA A 470 -12.42 -53.69 -20.92
CA ALA A 470 -11.53 -52.96 -20.03
C ALA A 470 -10.96 -51.70 -20.71
N LEU A 471 -10.54 -51.79 -21.97
CA LEU A 471 -10.07 -50.63 -22.75
C LEU A 471 -11.21 -49.65 -23.06
N ALA A 472 -12.41 -50.13 -23.34
CA ALA A 472 -13.60 -49.30 -23.49
C ALA A 472 -13.99 -48.66 -22.15
N GLY A 473 -13.88 -49.38 -21.04
CA GLY A 473 -14.09 -48.85 -19.70
C GLY A 473 -13.06 -47.80 -19.30
N VAL A 474 -11.77 -47.99 -19.64
CA VAL A 474 -10.71 -46.99 -19.48
C VAL A 474 -10.92 -45.82 -20.43
N GLY A 475 -11.36 -46.06 -21.67
CA GLY A 475 -11.66 -45.02 -22.65
C GLY A 475 -12.86 -44.16 -22.24
N VAL A 476 -13.94 -44.79 -21.76
CA VAL A 476 -15.12 -44.11 -21.20
C VAL A 476 -14.77 -43.41 -19.89
N GLY A 477 -13.98 -44.03 -19.02
CA GLY A 477 -13.50 -43.43 -17.77
C GLY A 477 -12.60 -42.22 -18.02
N ALA A 478 -11.70 -42.31 -19.00
CA ALA A 478 -10.86 -41.19 -19.43
C ALA A 478 -11.70 -40.09 -20.10
N ALA A 479 -12.64 -40.46 -20.97
CA ALA A 479 -13.56 -39.49 -21.58
C ALA A 479 -14.37 -38.77 -20.51
N LEU A 480 -15.01 -39.50 -19.58
CA LEU A 480 -15.74 -38.92 -18.46
C LEU A 480 -14.85 -38.07 -17.56
N TRP A 481 -13.60 -38.44 -17.34
CA TRP A 481 -12.64 -37.65 -16.56
C TRP A 481 -12.23 -36.36 -17.28
N PHE A 482 -12.00 -36.40 -18.59
CA PHE A 482 -11.64 -35.23 -19.40
C PHE A 482 -12.84 -34.34 -19.77
N THR A 483 -14.07 -34.87 -19.76
CA THR A 483 -15.31 -34.11 -20.01
C THR A 483 -16.03 -33.69 -18.74
N ARG A 484 -15.57 -34.11 -17.55
CA ARG A 484 -16.16 -33.68 -16.28
C ARG A 484 -15.83 -32.21 -16.08
N ASP A 485 -16.86 -31.40 -15.94
CA ASP A 485 -16.70 -30.03 -15.48
C ASP A 485 -16.03 -30.04 -14.10
N ARG A 486 -14.87 -29.38 -14.00
CA ARG A 486 -14.05 -29.37 -12.78
C ARG A 486 -14.67 -28.45 -11.72
N TYR A 487 -15.52 -27.51 -12.14
CA TYR A 487 -16.17 -26.52 -11.30
C TYR A 487 -17.65 -26.41 -11.70
N PRO A 488 -18.44 -27.49 -11.48
CA PRO A 488 -19.86 -27.47 -11.84
C PRO A 488 -20.58 -26.34 -11.09
N GLY A 489 -21.60 -25.77 -11.72
CA GLY A 489 -22.47 -24.80 -11.07
C GLY A 489 -23.07 -25.37 -9.78
N LEU A 490 -22.96 -24.63 -8.69
CA LEU A 490 -23.49 -25.02 -7.38
C LEU A 490 -25.01 -24.90 -7.34
N GLU A 491 -25.65 -25.86 -6.69
CA GLU A 491 -27.04 -25.76 -6.28
C GLU A 491 -27.12 -24.90 -5.01
N PHE A 492 -27.21 -23.58 -5.19
CA PHE A 492 -27.37 -22.63 -4.11
C PHE A 492 -28.69 -22.83 -3.36
N GLN A 493 -28.64 -22.72 -2.03
CA GLN A 493 -29.77 -22.85 -1.13
C GLN A 493 -29.86 -21.62 -0.21
N ASN A 494 -31.03 -21.43 0.40
CA ASN A 494 -31.18 -20.40 1.43
C ASN A 494 -30.13 -20.58 2.53
N LEU A 495 -29.60 -19.45 3.00
CA LEU A 495 -28.60 -19.39 4.03
C LEU A 495 -29.15 -20.03 5.31
N ALA A 496 -28.50 -21.11 5.75
CA ALA A 496 -28.84 -21.81 6.97
C ALA A 496 -27.74 -21.58 8.01
N GLU A 497 -28.09 -21.00 9.16
CA GLU A 497 -27.17 -20.94 10.29
C GLU A 497 -26.89 -22.36 10.80
N VAL A 498 -25.64 -22.78 10.75
CA VAL A 498 -25.17 -24.08 11.25
C VAL A 498 -24.89 -23.97 12.75
N LYS A 499 -24.10 -22.96 13.13
CA LYS A 499 -23.65 -22.78 14.51
C LYS A 499 -23.09 -21.38 14.75
N ARG A 500 -23.37 -20.83 15.93
CA ARG A 500 -22.61 -19.73 16.54
C ARG A 500 -21.54 -20.24 17.51
N VAL A 501 -20.34 -19.72 17.38
CA VAL A 501 -19.14 -20.10 18.12
C VAL A 501 -18.74 -18.91 19.00
N PRO A 502 -18.91 -18.98 20.33
CA PRO A 502 -18.73 -17.82 21.19
C PRO A 502 -17.26 -17.34 21.22
N ALA A 503 -17.09 -16.01 21.22
CA ALA A 503 -15.80 -15.33 21.40
C ALA A 503 -15.52 -14.95 22.87
N GLY A 504 -16.31 -15.48 23.82
CA GLY A 504 -16.22 -15.14 25.25
C GLY A 504 -17.33 -14.19 25.68
N GLU A 505 -17.16 -13.50 26.81
CA GLU A 505 -18.15 -12.54 27.34
C GLU A 505 -18.01 -11.14 26.72
N ASP A 506 -16.80 -10.80 26.26
CA ASP A 506 -16.45 -9.51 25.68
C ASP A 506 -16.70 -9.46 24.17
N ARG A 507 -16.99 -8.26 23.67
CA ARG A 507 -17.09 -7.97 22.23
C ARG A 507 -15.68 -7.83 21.66
N PRO A 508 -15.21 -8.74 20.78
CA PRO A 508 -13.86 -8.67 20.26
C PRO A 508 -13.68 -7.42 19.38
N THR A 509 -12.54 -6.74 19.56
CA THR A 509 -12.16 -5.58 18.74
C THR A 509 -11.88 -6.01 17.30
N GLU A 510 -11.31 -7.19 17.11
CA GLU A 510 -10.95 -7.76 15.82
C GLU A 510 -11.49 -9.19 15.69
N THR A 511 -11.86 -9.57 14.47
CA THR A 511 -12.32 -10.92 14.16
C THR A 511 -11.64 -11.39 12.89
N LEU A 512 -10.90 -12.48 12.97
CA LEU A 512 -10.20 -13.08 11.85
C LEU A 512 -10.79 -14.46 11.58
N THR A 513 -11.00 -14.82 10.32
CA THR A 513 -11.47 -16.16 9.97
C THR A 513 -10.71 -16.76 8.80
N ALA A 514 -10.58 -18.08 8.81
CA ALA A 514 -10.00 -18.85 7.72
C ALA A 514 -10.73 -20.18 7.54
N LEU A 515 -10.94 -20.60 6.29
CA LEU A 515 -11.55 -21.89 5.95
C LEU A 515 -10.62 -22.65 5.01
N LEU A 516 -10.37 -23.93 5.32
CA LEU A 516 -9.67 -24.86 4.43
C LEU A 516 -10.32 -26.23 4.51
N GLY A 517 -10.98 -26.64 3.43
CA GLY A 517 -11.73 -27.89 3.38
C GLY A 517 -12.85 -27.92 4.42
N ASP A 518 -12.79 -28.89 5.33
CA ASP A 518 -13.74 -29.11 6.42
C ASP A 518 -13.31 -28.42 7.74
N ALA A 519 -12.20 -27.68 7.74
CA ALA A 519 -11.69 -26.96 8.90
C ALA A 519 -11.98 -25.46 8.78
N GLY A 520 -12.67 -24.91 9.78
CA GLY A 520 -12.81 -23.47 9.98
C GLY A 520 -12.01 -23.01 11.18
N TYR A 521 -11.43 -21.83 11.10
CA TYR A 521 -10.70 -21.18 12.18
C TYR A 521 -11.29 -19.80 12.39
N ALA A 522 -11.60 -19.51 13.63
CA ALA A 522 -12.04 -18.21 14.10
C ALA A 522 -11.01 -17.71 15.12
N ALA A 523 -10.61 -16.45 15.01
CA ALA A 523 -9.64 -15.88 15.94
C ALA A 523 -9.99 -14.45 16.33
N TYR A 524 -9.65 -14.09 17.56
CA TYR A 524 -9.90 -12.77 18.13
C TYR A 524 -8.88 -12.47 19.24
N PRO A 525 -8.51 -11.19 19.44
CA PRO A 525 -7.61 -10.78 20.49
C PRO A 525 -8.29 -10.85 21.85
N LEU A 526 -7.51 -11.19 22.87
CA LEU A 526 -7.88 -11.16 24.28
C LEU A 526 -7.43 -9.85 24.92
N PRO A 527 -7.95 -9.47 26.10
CA PRO A 527 -7.53 -8.26 26.82
C PRO A 527 -6.05 -8.18 27.21
N ASP A 528 -5.32 -9.30 27.11
CA ASP A 528 -3.88 -9.39 27.36
C ASP A 528 -3.05 -9.45 26.07
N ASP A 529 -3.62 -9.00 24.95
CA ASP A 529 -3.03 -8.92 23.60
C ASP A 529 -2.68 -10.28 22.96
N ARG A 530 -3.01 -11.41 23.61
CA ARG A 530 -2.87 -12.74 22.99
C ARG A 530 -4.05 -13.02 22.07
N LEU A 531 -3.81 -13.75 20.98
CA LEU A 531 -4.86 -14.17 20.06
C LEU A 531 -5.44 -15.52 20.52
N GLU A 532 -6.75 -15.57 20.75
CA GLU A 532 -7.45 -16.83 20.90
C GLU A 532 -7.86 -17.36 19.52
N ILE A 533 -7.47 -18.59 19.20
CA ILE A 533 -7.83 -19.28 17.97
C ILE A 533 -8.72 -20.47 18.32
N VAL A 534 -9.85 -20.56 17.63
CA VAL A 534 -10.85 -21.61 17.76
C VAL A 534 -10.95 -22.36 16.44
N ALA A 535 -10.56 -23.63 16.43
CA ALA A 535 -10.82 -24.49 15.29
C ALA A 535 -12.18 -25.16 15.42
N VAL A 536 -12.94 -25.13 14.34
CA VAL A 536 -14.25 -25.75 14.22
C VAL A 536 -14.30 -26.65 13.00
N ASP A 537 -15.15 -27.66 13.09
CA ASP A 537 -15.58 -28.42 11.93
C ASP A 537 -16.53 -27.57 11.07
N ALA A 538 -16.14 -27.23 9.84
CA ALA A 538 -16.90 -26.35 8.96
C ALA A 538 -18.26 -26.96 8.53
N GLY A 539 -18.42 -28.29 8.64
CA GLY A 539 -19.67 -28.96 8.31
C GLY A 539 -20.72 -28.87 9.43
N THR A 540 -20.27 -29.01 10.68
CA THR A 540 -21.12 -29.19 11.86
C THR A 540 -21.05 -28.04 12.86
N GLY A 541 -20.07 -27.14 12.73
CA GLY A 541 -19.74 -26.10 13.70
C GLY A 541 -19.16 -26.63 15.01
N ARG A 542 -18.88 -27.93 15.12
CA ARG A 542 -18.33 -28.53 16.34
C ARG A 542 -16.91 -28.02 16.58
N THR A 543 -16.68 -27.39 17.74
CA THR A 543 -15.34 -26.99 18.17
C THR A 543 -14.42 -28.20 18.29
N ARG A 544 -13.29 -28.16 17.57
CA ARG A 544 -12.22 -29.16 17.62
C ARG A 544 -11.25 -28.83 18.76
N TRP A 545 -10.82 -27.57 18.84
CA TRP A 545 -9.97 -27.06 19.91
C TRP A 545 -10.09 -25.53 20.02
N ARG A 546 -9.67 -25.00 21.18
CA ARG A 546 -9.54 -23.58 21.48
C ARG A 546 -8.19 -23.36 22.17
N LYS A 547 -7.34 -22.52 21.61
CA LYS A 547 -5.96 -22.31 22.08
C LYS A 547 -5.56 -20.85 21.89
N GLN A 548 -4.75 -20.36 22.81
CA GLN A 548 -4.24 -18.98 22.80
C GLN A 548 -2.80 -18.98 22.28
N THR A 549 -2.42 -17.92 21.56
CA THR A 549 -1.02 -17.65 21.22
C THR A 549 -0.17 -17.48 22.47
N THR A 550 1.12 -17.82 22.39
CA THR A 550 2.06 -17.42 23.44
C THR A 550 2.56 -15.99 23.23
N GLN A 551 2.56 -15.54 21.97
CA GLN A 551 2.88 -14.17 21.56
C GLN A 551 1.70 -13.24 21.85
N THR A 552 2.04 -12.00 22.17
CA THR A 552 1.13 -10.87 22.36
C THR A 552 1.35 -9.86 21.25
N ALA A 553 0.26 -9.30 20.71
CA ALA A 553 0.32 -8.18 19.79
C ALA A 553 -0.92 -7.31 19.96
N GLN A 554 -0.74 -5.99 19.87
CA GLN A 554 -1.83 -5.01 20.01
C GLN A 554 -2.90 -5.16 18.91
N GLN A 555 -2.49 -5.67 17.74
CA GLN A 555 -3.36 -5.88 16.60
C GLN A 555 -2.89 -7.13 15.82
N TRP A 556 -3.87 -7.89 15.35
CA TRP A 556 -3.66 -9.08 14.53
C TRP A 556 -4.24 -8.87 13.14
N GLU A 557 -3.43 -9.12 12.11
CA GLU A 557 -3.76 -8.75 10.74
C GLU A 557 -4.46 -9.87 9.99
N ALA A 558 -3.95 -11.10 10.12
CA ALA A 558 -4.33 -12.19 9.23
C ALA A 558 -4.30 -13.55 9.92
N LEU A 559 -5.25 -14.39 9.49
CA LEU A 559 -5.30 -15.81 9.78
C LEU A 559 -5.29 -16.59 8.47
N VAL A 560 -4.33 -17.49 8.31
CA VAL A 560 -4.13 -18.28 7.08
C VAL A 560 -4.18 -19.76 7.42
N ALA A 561 -5.18 -20.46 6.89
CA ALA A 561 -5.29 -21.90 7.03
C ALA A 561 -4.47 -22.59 5.94
N VAL A 562 -3.47 -23.38 6.32
CA VAL A 562 -2.62 -24.14 5.41
C VAL A 562 -2.78 -25.65 5.63
N PRO A 563 -2.31 -26.54 4.74
CA PRO A 563 -2.44 -27.98 4.94
C PRO A 563 -1.74 -28.42 6.24
N GLY A 564 -2.54 -28.93 7.19
CA GLY A 564 -2.06 -29.40 8.48
C GLY A 564 -1.65 -28.31 9.47
N ALA A 565 -1.81 -27.02 9.17
CA ALA A 565 -1.51 -25.94 10.11
C ALA A 565 -2.41 -24.71 9.94
N VAL A 566 -2.40 -23.83 10.92
CA VAL A 566 -2.98 -22.48 10.82
C VAL A 566 -1.92 -21.47 11.26
N ALA A 567 -1.72 -20.43 10.47
CA ALA A 567 -0.78 -19.35 10.73
C ALA A 567 -1.54 -18.06 11.10
N ALA A 568 -1.06 -17.36 12.11
CA ALA A 568 -1.53 -16.03 12.47
C ALA A 568 -0.37 -15.03 12.30
N LEU A 569 -0.67 -13.86 11.74
CA LEU A 569 0.27 -12.75 11.61
C LEU A 569 -0.23 -11.55 12.41
N SER A 570 0.66 -10.92 13.17
CA SER A 570 0.38 -9.66 13.82
C SER A 570 0.74 -8.46 12.96
N ASP A 571 0.18 -7.31 13.30
CA ASP A 571 0.52 -6.01 12.72
C ASP A 571 0.59 -4.97 13.87
N PRO A 572 1.74 -4.83 14.52
CA PRO A 572 1.88 -4.01 15.71
C PRO A 572 1.80 -2.51 15.37
N ILE A 573 1.20 -1.74 16.28
CA ILE A 573 1.11 -0.29 16.14
C ILE A 573 2.48 0.34 16.46
N GLY A 574 3.20 0.83 15.44
CA GLY A 574 4.46 1.54 15.61
C GLY A 574 5.49 1.24 14.50
N VAL A 575 6.36 2.20 14.20
CA VAL A 575 7.44 2.05 13.21
C VAL A 575 8.52 1.11 13.77
N ASP A 576 9.05 0.21 12.94
CA ASP A 576 10.07 -0.81 13.30
C ASP A 576 9.62 -1.83 14.38
N ALA A 577 8.31 -1.94 14.65
CA ALA A 577 7.80 -2.92 15.59
C ALA A 577 7.77 -4.31 14.92
N PRO A 578 8.45 -5.33 15.50
CA PRO A 578 8.51 -6.65 14.88
C PRO A 578 7.12 -7.30 14.83
N ARG A 579 6.76 -7.83 13.67
CA ARG A 579 5.53 -8.61 13.47
C ARG A 579 5.76 -10.04 13.93
N GLU A 580 4.75 -10.66 14.51
CA GLU A 580 4.81 -12.04 14.98
C GLU A 580 4.09 -12.97 14.00
N LEU A 581 4.82 -13.94 13.45
CA LEU A 581 4.28 -15.06 12.71
C LEU A 581 4.17 -16.27 13.65
N VAL A 582 2.95 -16.70 13.95
CA VAL A 582 2.68 -17.84 14.83
C VAL A 582 2.05 -18.97 14.03
N VAL A 583 2.63 -20.18 14.08
CA VAL A 583 2.11 -21.35 13.37
C VAL A 583 1.70 -22.45 14.33
N ARG A 584 0.47 -22.95 14.16
CA ARG A 584 -0.13 -23.99 14.99
C ARG A 584 -0.53 -25.20 14.18
N ASP A 585 -0.50 -26.36 14.82
CA ASP A 585 -0.99 -27.60 14.24
C ASP A 585 -2.52 -27.57 14.06
N ALA A 586 -3.00 -27.91 12.86
CA ALA A 586 -4.42 -27.84 12.54
C ALA A 586 -5.28 -28.81 13.37
N ALA A 587 -4.74 -29.98 13.73
CA ALA A 587 -5.52 -31.04 14.39
C ALA A 587 -5.58 -30.85 15.92
N SER A 588 -4.46 -30.47 16.53
CA SER A 588 -4.31 -30.36 17.99
C SER A 588 -4.38 -28.92 18.52
N GLY A 589 -4.11 -27.92 17.67
CA GLY A 589 -3.96 -26.52 18.06
C GLY A 589 -2.65 -26.21 18.80
N GLU A 590 -1.77 -27.19 18.98
CA GLU A 590 -0.47 -26.98 19.61
C GLU A 590 0.41 -26.08 18.75
N GLN A 591 1.12 -25.16 19.39
CA GLN A 591 2.02 -24.25 18.69
C GLN A 591 3.23 -25.02 18.17
N ARG A 592 3.44 -24.97 16.86
CA ARG A 592 4.61 -25.59 16.22
C ARG A 592 5.84 -24.73 16.40
N TRP A 593 5.69 -23.43 16.11
CA TRP A 593 6.75 -22.43 16.22
C TRP A 593 6.14 -21.03 16.10
N SER A 594 6.95 -20.04 16.47
CA SER A 594 6.67 -18.62 16.27
C SER A 594 7.95 -17.92 15.85
N ARG A 595 7.83 -16.82 15.10
CA ARG A 595 8.97 -16.05 14.64
C ARG A 595 8.60 -14.58 14.51
N SER A 596 9.44 -13.73 15.08
CA SER A 596 9.44 -12.30 14.79
C SER A 596 9.99 -12.05 13.38
N ILE A 597 9.24 -11.30 12.58
CA ILE A 597 9.59 -10.87 11.22
C ILE A 597 9.59 -9.34 11.15
N GLY A 598 10.26 -8.77 10.15
CA GLY A 598 10.28 -7.33 9.93
C GLY A 598 8.88 -6.77 9.66
N ASP A 599 8.71 -5.47 9.85
CA ASP A 599 7.49 -4.73 9.49
C ASP A 599 7.18 -4.82 7.99
N ASP A 600 8.19 -4.59 7.15
CA ASP A 600 8.12 -4.69 5.68
C ASP A 600 8.27 -6.13 5.13
N ASP A 601 8.39 -7.14 6.00
CA ASP A 601 8.55 -8.52 5.55
C ASP A 601 7.21 -9.09 5.08
N ARG A 602 7.26 -9.87 3.98
CA ARG A 602 6.09 -10.58 3.45
C ARG A 602 6.29 -12.08 3.53
N VAL A 603 5.20 -12.81 3.80
CA VAL A 603 5.21 -14.27 3.90
C VAL A 603 4.36 -14.88 2.79
N ILE A 604 4.98 -15.72 1.96
CA ILE A 604 4.30 -16.49 0.91
C ILE A 604 4.16 -17.93 1.40
N PHE A 605 2.93 -18.36 1.68
CA PHE A 605 2.66 -19.70 2.19
C PHE A 605 2.62 -20.76 1.08
N GLY A 606 3.51 -21.75 1.15
CA GLY A 606 3.42 -23.01 0.42
C GLY A 606 2.84 -24.13 1.28
N ARG A 607 2.85 -25.36 0.76
CA ARG A 607 2.32 -26.53 1.47
C ARG A 607 3.17 -26.91 2.69
N ASP A 608 4.48 -27.08 2.47
CA ASP A 608 5.42 -27.56 3.48
C ASP A 608 6.46 -26.51 3.88
N VAL A 609 6.58 -25.44 3.08
CA VAL A 609 7.53 -24.33 3.25
C VAL A 609 6.77 -23.02 3.09
N ALA A 610 6.98 -22.06 3.99
CA ALA A 610 6.63 -20.66 3.79
C ALA A 610 7.88 -19.88 3.43
N VAL A 611 7.77 -18.94 2.51
CA VAL A 611 8.88 -18.09 2.08
C VAL A 611 8.72 -16.71 2.70
N LEU A 612 9.69 -16.35 3.53
CA LEU A 612 9.86 -15.01 4.07
C LEU A 612 10.65 -14.19 3.04
N VAL A 613 10.04 -13.11 2.55
CA VAL A 613 10.72 -12.04 1.82
C VAL A 613 11.32 -11.13 2.89
N ASP A 614 12.61 -11.33 3.18
CA ASP A 614 13.37 -10.63 4.23
C ASP A 614 13.90 -9.32 3.62
N THR A 615 13.14 -8.25 3.81
CA THR A 615 13.37 -6.95 3.15
C THR A 615 14.67 -6.31 3.68
N ALA A 616 14.85 -6.28 4.99
CA ALA A 616 16.07 -5.75 5.63
C ALA A 616 17.30 -6.60 5.27
N GLY A 617 17.16 -7.92 5.25
CA GLY A 617 18.21 -8.87 4.87
C GLY A 617 18.50 -8.95 3.37
N ASN A 618 17.67 -8.35 2.52
CA ASN A 618 17.77 -8.40 1.06
C ASN A 618 17.89 -9.83 0.51
N ARG A 619 17.02 -10.73 0.99
CA ARG A 619 17.04 -12.15 0.62
C ARG A 619 15.67 -12.80 0.75
N LEU A 620 15.54 -13.99 0.18
CA LEU A 620 14.41 -14.89 0.39
C LEU A 620 14.82 -16.00 1.36
N VAL A 621 13.95 -16.35 2.30
CA VAL A 621 14.22 -17.40 3.30
C VAL A 621 13.09 -18.41 3.32
N GLY A 622 13.38 -19.66 3.01
CA GLY A 622 12.43 -20.77 3.12
C GLY A 622 12.36 -21.31 4.54
N LEU A 623 11.18 -21.28 5.14
CA LEU A 623 10.88 -21.75 6.49
C LEU A 623 10.00 -22.99 6.44
N ARG A 624 10.42 -24.08 7.06
CA ARG A 624 9.63 -25.31 7.06
C ARG A 624 8.41 -25.19 7.98
N MET A 625 7.22 -25.43 7.46
CA MET A 625 5.95 -25.25 8.18
C MET A 625 5.81 -26.13 9.43
N ARG A 626 6.51 -27.26 9.51
CA ARG A 626 6.43 -28.17 10.65
C ARG A 626 7.16 -27.68 11.91
N ASP A 627 8.29 -26.98 11.74
CA ASP A 627 9.24 -26.70 12.83
C ASP A 627 9.87 -25.29 12.77
N GLY A 628 9.57 -24.49 11.74
CA GLY A 628 10.05 -23.12 11.58
C GLY A 628 11.52 -23.01 11.16
N ASN A 629 12.21 -24.14 11.00
CA ASN A 629 13.62 -24.14 10.63
C ASN A 629 13.79 -23.60 9.22
N GLN A 630 14.80 -22.76 9.05
CA GLN A 630 15.27 -22.34 7.74
C GLN A 630 15.78 -23.58 6.97
N VAL A 631 15.22 -23.83 5.79
CA VAL A 631 15.61 -24.93 4.89
C VAL A 631 16.48 -24.47 3.74
N TRP A 632 16.33 -23.22 3.32
CA TRP A 632 17.14 -22.58 2.30
C TRP A 632 17.09 -21.05 2.47
N ALA A 633 18.06 -20.36 1.89
CA ALA A 633 18.05 -18.90 1.75
C ALA A 633 18.67 -18.52 0.40
N GLN A 634 18.19 -17.44 -0.20
CA GLN A 634 18.61 -16.98 -1.52
C GLN A 634 18.76 -15.46 -1.51
N ASP A 635 19.97 -14.96 -1.71
CA ASP A 635 20.22 -13.51 -1.78
C ASP A 635 19.59 -12.89 -3.03
N ASN A 636 19.08 -11.66 -2.85
CA ASN A 636 18.47 -10.92 -3.94
C ASN A 636 19.50 -10.55 -5.01
N PRO A 637 19.11 -10.52 -6.30
CA PRO A 637 19.92 -9.92 -7.35
C PRO A 637 20.27 -8.46 -7.00
N ARG A 638 21.48 -8.03 -7.36
CA ARG A 638 21.95 -6.66 -7.13
C ARG A 638 22.24 -5.96 -8.44
N ASP A 639 21.86 -4.70 -8.53
CA ASP A 639 22.29 -3.86 -9.66
C ASP A 639 23.73 -3.35 -9.47
N SER A 640 24.22 -2.60 -10.46
CA SER A 640 25.58 -2.02 -10.43
C SER A 640 25.84 -1.02 -9.28
N SER A 641 24.79 -0.48 -8.66
CA SER A 641 24.88 0.42 -7.50
C SER A 641 24.88 -0.33 -6.16
N GLY A 642 24.66 -1.65 -6.19
CA GLY A 642 24.56 -2.50 -5.01
C GLY A 642 23.16 -2.60 -4.42
N ASN A 643 22.17 -1.93 -5.02
CA ASN A 643 20.76 -2.01 -4.64
C ASN A 643 20.24 -3.44 -4.87
N ALA A 644 19.57 -3.99 -3.86
CA ALA A 644 19.14 -5.38 -3.78
C ALA A 644 17.64 -5.52 -3.54
N ARG A 645 16.86 -4.47 -3.78
CA ARG A 645 15.39 -4.57 -3.75
C ARG A 645 14.92 -5.60 -4.77
N SER A 646 13.86 -6.33 -4.43
CA SER A 646 13.26 -7.30 -5.34
C SER A 646 11.75 -7.35 -5.16
N ALA A 647 11.02 -7.53 -6.26
CA ALA A 647 9.61 -7.89 -6.24
C ALA A 647 9.49 -9.42 -6.33
N VAL A 648 8.63 -10.02 -5.51
CA VAL A 648 8.43 -11.48 -5.46
C VAL A 648 6.97 -11.81 -5.68
N LEU A 649 6.71 -12.68 -6.65
CA LEU A 649 5.38 -13.03 -7.14
C LEU A 649 5.22 -14.56 -7.06
N PRO A 650 4.16 -15.10 -6.43
CA PRO A 650 3.86 -16.52 -6.58
C PRO A 650 3.44 -16.83 -8.03
N VAL A 651 3.88 -17.97 -8.55
CA VAL A 651 3.36 -18.50 -9.83
C VAL A 651 2.07 -19.26 -9.53
N GLU A 652 0.94 -18.63 -9.81
CA GLU A 652 -0.38 -19.18 -9.50
C GLU A 652 -0.66 -20.41 -10.38
N ALA A 653 -0.94 -21.56 -9.78
CA ALA A 653 -1.36 -22.75 -10.54
C ALA A 653 -2.85 -22.65 -10.93
N ALA A 654 -3.23 -23.22 -12.06
CA ALA A 654 -4.62 -23.27 -12.51
C ALA A 654 -5.61 -23.78 -11.44
N GLU A 655 -5.21 -24.77 -10.63
CA GLU A 655 -6.02 -25.28 -9.53
C GLU A 655 -6.23 -24.28 -8.39
N ALA A 656 -5.21 -23.48 -8.05
CA ALA A 656 -5.30 -22.43 -7.04
C ALA A 656 -6.18 -21.27 -7.53
N ALA A 657 -5.98 -20.85 -8.78
CA ALA A 657 -6.80 -19.86 -9.46
C ALA A 657 -8.27 -20.28 -9.65
N GLY A 658 -8.53 -21.59 -9.64
CA GLY A 658 -9.88 -22.13 -9.66
C GLY A 658 -10.49 -22.38 -8.28
N GLY A 659 -9.76 -22.11 -7.20
CA GLY A 659 -10.26 -22.24 -5.83
C GLY A 659 -10.87 -20.95 -5.27
N PRO A 660 -11.25 -20.96 -3.98
CA PRO A 660 -11.74 -19.77 -3.30
C PRO A 660 -10.66 -18.69 -3.25
N ALA A 661 -11.10 -17.43 -3.29
CA ALA A 661 -10.21 -16.27 -3.27
C ALA A 661 -10.54 -15.32 -2.11
N TYR A 662 -9.60 -14.46 -1.78
CA TYR A 662 -9.88 -13.21 -1.06
C TYR A 662 -10.68 -12.24 -1.97
N PRO A 663 -11.25 -11.15 -1.44
CA PRO A 663 -12.01 -10.19 -2.24
C PRO A 663 -11.25 -9.60 -3.45
N ASP A 664 -9.92 -9.53 -3.35
CA ASP A 664 -9.01 -9.06 -4.40
C ASP A 664 -8.69 -10.10 -5.50
N GLY A 665 -9.22 -11.32 -5.36
CA GLY A 665 -9.01 -12.42 -6.30
C GLY A 665 -7.78 -13.27 -6.04
N THR A 666 -6.95 -12.94 -5.05
CA THR A 666 -5.81 -13.78 -4.66
C THR A 666 -6.31 -15.11 -4.08
N PRO A 667 -5.70 -16.26 -4.44
CA PRO A 667 -6.13 -17.56 -3.91
C PRO A 667 -6.00 -17.64 -2.39
N ARG A 668 -7.04 -18.17 -1.72
CA ARG A 668 -6.96 -18.57 -0.31
C ARG A 668 -6.15 -19.86 -0.11
N ASP A 669 -6.12 -20.69 -1.15
CA ASP A 669 -5.41 -21.97 -1.17
C ASP A 669 -4.29 -21.98 -2.24
N PRO A 670 -3.26 -21.11 -2.14
CA PRO A 670 -2.25 -20.95 -3.19
C PRO A 670 -1.47 -22.24 -3.49
N TRP A 671 -1.35 -23.18 -2.56
CA TRP A 671 -0.65 -24.48 -2.71
C TRP A 671 -1.42 -25.58 -3.46
N ARG A 672 -2.59 -25.28 -4.06
CA ARG A 672 -3.32 -26.24 -4.91
C ARG A 672 -2.64 -26.39 -6.26
N GLY A 673 -2.54 -27.62 -6.77
CA GLY A 673 -1.87 -27.90 -8.05
C GLY A 673 -0.34 -27.80 -7.96
N ARG A 674 0.30 -27.43 -9.07
CA ARG A 674 1.76 -27.24 -9.17
C ARG A 674 2.17 -25.81 -8.79
N ALA A 675 1.86 -25.46 -7.54
CA ALA A 675 2.09 -24.13 -6.96
C ALA A 675 3.34 -24.13 -6.06
N ASP A 676 4.45 -24.56 -6.65
CA ASP A 676 5.76 -24.77 -6.04
C ASP A 676 6.78 -23.77 -6.60
N ARG A 677 6.34 -22.66 -7.21
CA ARG A 677 7.24 -21.74 -7.93
C ARG A 677 6.99 -20.28 -7.59
N LEU A 678 8.07 -19.52 -7.61
CA LEU A 678 8.10 -18.07 -7.39
C LEU A 678 8.82 -17.39 -8.56
N VAL A 679 8.36 -16.22 -8.96
CA VAL A 679 9.13 -15.30 -9.79
C VAL A 679 9.69 -14.19 -8.90
N GLN A 680 11.00 -13.98 -8.96
CA GLN A 680 11.67 -12.85 -8.33
C GLN A 680 12.19 -11.90 -9.40
N ILE A 681 11.81 -10.64 -9.34
CA ILE A 681 12.37 -9.56 -10.16
C ILE A 681 13.37 -8.78 -9.31
N GLY A 682 14.62 -8.71 -9.76
CA GLY A 682 15.68 -7.97 -9.08
C GLY A 682 15.73 -6.49 -9.48
N ALA A 683 16.41 -5.68 -8.67
CA ALA A 683 16.76 -4.30 -9.02
C ALA A 683 17.59 -4.20 -10.32
N ASP A 684 18.28 -5.27 -10.71
CA ASP A 684 18.99 -5.39 -11.98
C ASP A 684 18.07 -5.72 -13.17
N ARG A 685 16.75 -5.67 -12.96
CA ARG A 685 15.69 -6.03 -13.92
C ARG A 685 15.70 -7.50 -14.34
N SER A 686 16.47 -8.37 -13.69
CA SER A 686 16.46 -9.79 -14.00
C SER A 686 15.26 -10.48 -13.36
N ALA A 687 14.65 -11.43 -14.06
CA ALA A 687 13.69 -12.36 -13.48
C ALA A 687 14.37 -13.68 -13.14
N ARG A 688 14.07 -14.24 -11.97
CA ARG A 688 14.45 -15.59 -11.55
C ARG A 688 13.18 -16.39 -11.29
N LEU A 689 13.09 -17.60 -11.84
CA LEU A 689 12.08 -18.59 -11.46
C LEU A 689 12.71 -19.50 -10.41
N LEU A 690 12.13 -19.54 -9.22
CA LEU A 690 12.61 -20.33 -8.10
C LEU A 690 11.63 -21.45 -7.78
N ASP A 691 12.15 -22.58 -7.31
CA ASP A 691 11.38 -23.59 -6.59
C ASP A 691 11.12 -23.10 -5.16
N LEU A 692 9.87 -23.10 -4.73
CA LEU A 692 9.43 -22.61 -3.42
C LEU A 692 9.88 -23.55 -2.28
N ALA A 693 9.91 -24.86 -2.53
CA ALA A 693 10.25 -25.84 -1.51
C ALA A 693 11.77 -25.95 -1.31
N GLU A 694 12.54 -25.90 -2.40
CA GLU A 694 13.99 -26.10 -2.40
C GLU A 694 14.80 -24.79 -2.43
N GLY A 695 14.18 -23.68 -2.85
CA GLY A 695 14.87 -22.39 -3.03
C GLY A 695 15.76 -22.34 -4.26
N THR A 696 15.82 -23.42 -5.05
CA THR A 696 16.70 -23.52 -6.21
C THR A 696 16.20 -22.61 -7.32
N VAL A 697 17.11 -21.81 -7.89
CA VAL A 697 16.83 -21.04 -9.11
C VAL A 697 16.74 -22.01 -10.28
N LEU A 698 15.51 -22.25 -10.75
CA LEU A 698 15.21 -23.12 -11.89
C LEU A 698 15.62 -22.48 -13.21
N ARG A 699 15.51 -21.15 -13.30
CA ARG A 699 15.79 -20.38 -14.52
C ARG A 699 15.98 -18.90 -14.22
N SER A 700 16.66 -18.19 -15.11
CA SER A 700 16.80 -16.73 -15.04
C SER A 700 16.75 -16.09 -16.43
N TRP A 701 16.25 -14.85 -16.48
CA TRP A 701 16.15 -14.03 -17.69
C TRP A 701 16.63 -12.61 -17.35
N PRO A 702 17.51 -12.00 -18.16
CA PRO A 702 17.90 -10.61 -17.97
C PRO A 702 16.85 -9.65 -18.55
N GLY A 703 16.73 -8.45 -17.96
CA GLY A 703 15.98 -7.33 -18.55
C GLY A 703 14.49 -7.59 -18.78
N VAL A 704 13.81 -8.22 -17.81
CA VAL A 704 12.41 -8.63 -17.92
C VAL A 704 11.44 -7.52 -17.54
N ALA A 705 11.64 -6.90 -16.39
CA ALA A 705 10.72 -5.92 -15.79
C ALA A 705 11.47 -5.02 -14.81
N ASP A 706 10.98 -3.79 -14.63
CA ASP A 706 11.32 -2.94 -13.49
C ASP A 706 10.50 -3.37 -12.26
N LEU A 707 10.94 -2.98 -11.05
CA LEU A 707 10.30 -3.40 -9.80
C LEU A 707 8.84 -2.91 -9.64
N ASP A 708 8.53 -1.78 -10.29
CA ASP A 708 7.23 -1.10 -10.20
C ASP A 708 6.29 -1.47 -11.37
N ASP A 709 6.74 -2.33 -12.30
CA ASP A 709 5.91 -2.80 -13.42
C ASP A 709 4.75 -3.66 -12.90
N GLN A 710 3.59 -3.56 -13.56
CA GLN A 710 2.48 -4.48 -13.26
C GLN A 710 2.78 -5.87 -13.81
N MET A 711 2.75 -6.86 -12.92
CA MET A 711 3.17 -8.22 -13.21
C MET A 711 2.22 -9.24 -12.60
N VAL A 712 1.96 -10.32 -13.34
CA VAL A 712 1.23 -11.48 -12.83
C VAL A 712 1.80 -12.75 -13.45
N ALA A 713 1.96 -13.79 -12.64
CA ALA A 713 2.48 -15.08 -13.08
C ALA A 713 1.45 -16.19 -12.84
N ARG A 714 1.13 -16.94 -13.89
CA ARG A 714 0.20 -18.07 -13.83
C ARG A 714 0.70 -19.23 -14.67
N ASP A 715 0.68 -20.42 -14.10
CA ASP A 715 1.14 -21.68 -14.70
C ASP A 715 2.56 -21.60 -15.30
N ASP A 716 2.66 -21.43 -16.62
CA ASP A 716 3.90 -21.35 -17.39
C ASP A 716 4.10 -19.97 -18.04
N ARG A 717 3.41 -18.95 -17.55
CA ARG A 717 3.48 -17.58 -18.07
C ARG A 717 3.74 -16.55 -16.99
N LEU A 718 4.56 -15.56 -17.34
CA LEU A 718 4.68 -14.28 -16.66
C LEU A 718 4.24 -13.19 -17.62
N TYR A 719 3.27 -12.39 -17.20
CA TYR A 719 2.80 -11.22 -17.93
C TYR A 719 3.38 -9.97 -17.30
N VAL A 720 3.93 -9.08 -18.13
CA VAL A 720 4.53 -7.83 -17.70
C VAL A 720 3.96 -6.71 -18.55
N VAL A 721 3.47 -5.65 -17.90
CA VAL A 721 3.18 -4.38 -18.56
C VAL A 721 4.47 -3.56 -18.55
N ASP A 722 5.08 -3.45 -19.72
CA ASP A 722 6.29 -2.66 -19.95
C ASP A 722 5.87 -1.24 -20.38
N ASP A 723 6.05 -0.27 -19.49
CA ASP A 723 5.79 1.17 -19.69
C ASP A 723 7.11 1.97 -19.74
N ALA A 724 8.06 1.54 -20.59
CA ALA A 724 9.38 2.15 -20.74
C ALA A 724 9.41 3.61 -21.28
N GLY A 725 8.26 4.29 -21.41
CA GLY A 725 8.17 5.71 -21.76
C GLY A 725 8.15 6.06 -23.26
N VAL A 726 7.55 7.22 -23.55
CA VAL A 726 7.24 7.87 -24.84
C VAL A 726 6.75 6.91 -25.94
N GLY A 727 5.46 6.58 -25.92
CA GLY A 727 4.83 5.81 -27.00
C GLY A 727 3.69 4.87 -26.62
N GLY A 728 3.37 4.76 -25.32
CA GLY A 728 2.34 3.89 -24.78
C GLY A 728 2.96 2.68 -24.07
N TYR A 729 2.19 1.62 -23.82
CA TYR A 729 2.67 0.44 -23.10
C TYR A 729 2.63 -0.82 -23.97
N ARG A 730 3.45 -1.80 -23.60
CA ARG A 730 3.41 -3.16 -24.18
C ARG A 730 3.05 -4.18 -23.13
N LEU A 731 2.11 -5.05 -23.45
CA LEU A 731 1.85 -6.25 -22.65
C LEU A 731 2.72 -7.39 -23.20
N LEU A 732 3.69 -7.81 -22.41
CA LEU A 732 4.65 -8.86 -22.74
C LEU A 732 4.26 -10.16 -22.05
N GLY A 733 4.32 -11.27 -22.79
CA GLY A 733 4.17 -12.63 -22.26
C GLY A 733 5.48 -13.39 -22.30
N TYR A 734 6.01 -13.76 -21.15
CA TYR A 734 7.21 -14.58 -20.99
C TYR A 734 6.82 -16.03 -20.72
N ASP A 735 7.43 -16.96 -21.45
CA ASP A 735 7.28 -18.39 -21.25
C ASP A 735 8.26 -18.88 -20.18
N LEU A 736 7.74 -19.28 -19.01
CA LEU A 736 8.55 -19.69 -17.88
C LEU A 736 9.24 -21.06 -18.08
N THR A 737 8.88 -21.81 -19.14
CA THR A 737 9.47 -23.13 -19.44
C THR A 737 10.73 -23.05 -20.31
N ARG A 738 10.97 -21.93 -20.98
CA ARG A 738 12.09 -21.73 -21.91
C ARG A 738 12.71 -20.34 -21.77
N VAL A 739 14.00 -20.21 -22.09
CA VAL A 739 14.61 -18.88 -22.24
C VAL A 739 14.40 -18.47 -23.69
N ALA A 740 13.43 -17.60 -23.92
CA ALA A 740 13.07 -17.06 -25.22
C ALA A 740 12.72 -15.58 -25.07
N GLU A 741 12.76 -14.83 -26.18
CA GLU A 741 12.24 -13.46 -26.20
C GLU A 741 10.74 -13.45 -25.82
N PRO A 742 10.27 -12.40 -25.13
CA PRO A 742 8.85 -12.28 -24.79
C PRO A 742 8.00 -12.17 -26.05
N THR A 743 6.79 -12.73 -25.99
CA THR A 743 5.77 -12.45 -27.01
C THR A 743 5.10 -11.13 -26.68
N VAL A 744 5.05 -10.20 -27.64
CA VAL A 744 4.24 -8.99 -27.50
C VAL A 744 2.78 -9.35 -27.72
N LEU A 745 1.99 -9.37 -26.65
CA LEU A 745 0.57 -9.73 -26.68
C LEU A 745 -0.28 -8.54 -27.11
N HIS A 746 0.06 -7.36 -26.59
CA HIS A 746 -0.62 -6.11 -26.91
C HIS A 746 0.36 -4.95 -26.94
N SER A 747 0.06 -3.98 -27.79
CA SER A 747 0.73 -2.68 -27.79
C SER A 747 -0.36 -1.64 -27.90
N ALA A 748 -0.35 -0.71 -26.94
CA ALA A 748 -1.18 0.48 -26.96
C ALA A 748 -0.31 1.68 -27.31
N ALA A 749 -0.84 2.60 -28.11
CA ALA A 749 -0.19 3.88 -28.33
C ALA A 749 -0.38 4.78 -27.09
N ASP A 750 0.45 5.81 -26.97
CA ASP A 750 0.26 6.85 -25.94
C ASP A 750 -0.96 7.73 -26.28
N ASP A 751 -2.13 7.32 -25.81
CA ASP A 751 -3.39 8.05 -25.95
C ASP A 751 -3.89 8.64 -24.61
N GLY A 752 -3.00 8.68 -23.60
CA GLY A 752 -3.31 9.16 -22.25
C GLY A 752 -4.01 8.13 -21.35
N ARG A 753 -4.24 6.89 -21.81
CA ARG A 753 -4.69 5.79 -20.96
C ARG A 753 -3.55 5.21 -20.14
N ARG A 754 -3.85 4.83 -18.90
CA ARG A 754 -2.94 4.15 -17.97
C ARG A 754 -3.52 2.82 -17.55
N VAL A 755 -2.65 1.83 -17.37
CA VAL A 755 -3.04 0.52 -16.82
C VAL A 755 -3.21 0.67 -15.31
N ALA A 756 -4.38 0.32 -14.79
CA ALA A 756 -4.73 0.38 -13.38
C ALA A 756 -4.65 -0.98 -12.68
N ALA A 757 -4.83 -2.08 -13.42
CA ALA A 757 -4.72 -3.44 -12.88
C ALA A 757 -4.36 -4.45 -13.99
N LEU A 758 -3.71 -5.55 -13.61
CA LEU A 758 -3.37 -6.67 -14.48
C LEU A 758 -3.64 -8.00 -13.76
N VAL A 759 -4.39 -8.91 -14.41
CA VAL A 759 -4.65 -10.25 -13.88
C VAL A 759 -4.55 -11.33 -14.96
N ALA A 760 -4.18 -12.55 -14.57
CA ALA A 760 -4.22 -13.72 -15.44
C ALA A 760 -5.65 -14.31 -15.45
N CYS A 761 -6.47 -13.85 -16.39
CA CYS A 761 -7.91 -14.13 -16.45
C CYS A 761 -8.29 -15.39 -17.26
N GLY A 762 -7.43 -16.40 -17.34
CA GLY A 762 -7.71 -17.64 -18.04
C GLY A 762 -6.43 -18.36 -18.48
N LYS A 763 -6.59 -19.42 -19.27
CA LYS A 763 -5.45 -20.14 -19.83
C LYS A 763 -4.76 -19.28 -20.89
N HIS A 764 -3.49 -18.98 -20.67
CA HIS A 764 -2.66 -18.18 -21.58
C HIS A 764 -3.31 -16.85 -21.98
N ARG A 765 -4.03 -16.23 -21.04
CA ARG A 765 -4.78 -14.99 -21.25
C ARG A 765 -4.56 -14.03 -20.10
N ALA A 766 -4.23 -12.79 -20.45
CA ALA A 766 -4.11 -11.67 -19.54
C ALA A 766 -5.25 -10.68 -19.77
N CYS A 767 -5.75 -10.09 -18.68
CA CYS A 767 -6.73 -9.01 -18.70
C CYS A 767 -6.13 -7.84 -17.95
N LEU A 768 -6.12 -6.67 -18.59
CA LEU A 768 -5.70 -5.42 -17.98
C LEU A 768 -6.90 -4.47 -17.91
N LEU A 769 -6.92 -3.62 -16.89
CA LEU A 769 -7.84 -2.51 -16.77
C LEU A 769 -7.09 -1.25 -17.17
N GLU A 770 -7.60 -0.49 -18.13
CA GLU A 770 -7.02 0.79 -18.54
C GLU A 770 -8.06 1.90 -18.54
N ALA A 771 -7.66 3.10 -18.12
CA ALA A 771 -8.52 4.28 -18.15
C ALA A 771 -7.70 5.52 -18.52
N PRO A 772 -8.29 6.54 -19.19
CA PRO A 772 -7.64 7.83 -19.31
C PRO A 772 -7.33 8.41 -17.93
N ALA A 773 -6.20 9.09 -17.80
CA ALA A 773 -5.81 9.71 -16.54
C ALA A 773 -6.93 10.63 -16.00
N GLY A 774 -7.42 10.35 -14.79
CA GLY A 774 -8.48 11.12 -14.14
C GLY A 774 -9.91 10.87 -14.65
N ASP A 775 -10.14 9.95 -15.58
CA ASP A 775 -11.45 9.65 -16.16
C ASP A 775 -11.77 8.14 -16.07
N ALA A 776 -12.09 7.70 -14.85
CA ALA A 776 -12.44 6.30 -14.59
C ALA A 776 -13.73 5.88 -15.32
N ASP A 777 -14.60 6.81 -15.70
CA ASP A 777 -15.84 6.52 -16.43
C ASP A 777 -15.58 5.98 -17.83
N ARG A 778 -14.38 6.21 -18.37
CA ARG A 778 -13.91 5.65 -19.64
C ARG A 778 -12.99 4.44 -19.48
N ALA A 779 -13.01 3.82 -18.30
CA ALA A 779 -12.27 2.59 -18.06
C ALA A 779 -12.73 1.46 -18.98
N GLU A 780 -11.75 0.70 -19.48
CA GLU A 780 -11.94 -0.45 -20.37
C GLU A 780 -11.10 -1.61 -19.85
N VAL A 781 -11.64 -2.82 -19.97
CA VAL A 781 -10.84 -4.04 -19.86
C VAL A 781 -10.30 -4.42 -21.23
N VAL A 782 -8.99 -4.65 -21.32
CA VAL A 782 -8.34 -5.22 -22.50
C VAL A 782 -7.93 -6.65 -22.19
N ALA A 783 -8.63 -7.61 -22.80
CA ALA A 783 -8.40 -9.04 -22.63
C ALA A 783 -7.67 -9.61 -23.84
N VAL A 784 -6.54 -10.28 -23.61
CA VAL A 784 -5.60 -10.71 -24.65
C VAL A 784 -5.12 -12.13 -24.39
N ALA A 785 -5.44 -13.04 -25.32
CA ALA A 785 -4.92 -14.41 -25.32
C ALA A 785 -3.78 -14.53 -26.33
N GLU A 786 -2.82 -15.41 -26.07
CA GLU A 786 -1.70 -15.64 -26.99
C GLU A 786 -2.18 -16.02 -28.39
N GLY A 787 -1.72 -15.30 -29.42
CA GLY A 787 -2.11 -15.52 -30.81
C GLY A 787 -3.48 -14.96 -31.21
N GLU A 788 -4.23 -14.36 -30.30
CA GLU A 788 -5.51 -13.69 -30.57
C GLU A 788 -5.38 -12.16 -30.56
N ARG A 789 -6.34 -11.47 -31.18
CA ARG A 789 -6.46 -10.02 -31.06
C ARG A 789 -7.06 -9.64 -29.71
N ALA A 790 -6.56 -8.54 -29.14
CA ALA A 790 -7.11 -7.95 -27.93
C ALA A 790 -8.60 -7.62 -28.08
N LYS A 791 -9.40 -8.00 -27.07
CA LYS A 791 -10.82 -7.67 -26.94
C LYS A 791 -10.95 -6.56 -25.91
N ARG A 792 -11.81 -5.57 -26.19
CA ARG A 792 -12.03 -4.39 -25.33
C ARG A 792 -13.45 -4.40 -24.80
N TRP A 793 -13.61 -4.23 -23.50
CA TRP A 793 -14.91 -4.21 -22.82
C TRP A 793 -15.05 -2.91 -22.06
N ALA A 794 -16.10 -2.13 -22.33
CA ALA A 794 -16.35 -0.88 -21.62
C ALA A 794 -16.81 -1.17 -20.18
N THR A 795 -16.13 -0.59 -19.21
CA THR A 795 -16.38 -0.83 -17.77
C THR A 795 -16.29 0.48 -16.98
N PRO A 796 -17.26 1.40 -17.13
CA PRO A 796 -17.23 2.73 -16.51
C PRO A 796 -17.10 2.68 -14.98
N GLY A 797 -16.10 3.40 -14.47
CA GLY A 797 -15.77 3.50 -13.05
C GLY A 797 -15.08 2.27 -12.47
N ALA A 798 -14.75 1.27 -13.28
CA ALA A 798 -14.03 0.08 -12.81
C ALA A 798 -12.67 0.44 -12.22
N ARG A 799 -12.31 -0.25 -11.14
CA ARG A 799 -11.05 -0.06 -10.40
C ARG A 799 -10.30 -1.37 -10.15
N GLU A 800 -10.97 -2.50 -10.22
CA GLU A 800 -10.42 -3.78 -9.77
C GLU A 800 -10.91 -4.93 -10.65
N LEU A 801 -10.02 -5.90 -10.87
CA LEU A 801 -10.25 -7.10 -11.68
C LEU A 801 -10.07 -8.34 -10.81
N VAL A 802 -11.07 -9.21 -10.80
CA VAL A 802 -11.05 -10.46 -10.02
C VAL A 802 -11.30 -11.63 -10.98
N PRO A 803 -10.29 -12.46 -11.31
CA PRO A 803 -10.48 -13.58 -12.23
C PRO A 803 -11.39 -14.64 -11.61
N VAL A 804 -12.29 -15.26 -12.39
CA VAL A 804 -13.15 -16.38 -11.97
C VAL A 804 -13.04 -17.48 -13.02
N GLY A 805 -11.99 -18.30 -12.94
CA GLY A 805 -11.67 -19.25 -14.00
C GLY A 805 -11.33 -18.52 -15.30
N ALA A 806 -12.22 -18.64 -16.29
CA ALA A 806 -12.16 -17.88 -17.55
C ALA A 806 -13.15 -16.69 -17.59
N HIS A 807 -13.93 -16.49 -16.54
CA HIS A 807 -14.74 -15.29 -16.35
C HIS A 807 -13.92 -14.21 -15.62
N LEU A 808 -14.44 -12.99 -15.62
CA LEU A 808 -13.79 -11.86 -14.96
C LEU A 808 -14.84 -11.02 -14.23
N ILE A 809 -14.70 -10.90 -12.92
CA ILE A 809 -15.42 -9.88 -12.16
C ILE A 809 -14.68 -8.56 -12.33
N VAL A 810 -15.42 -7.51 -12.62
CA VAL A 810 -14.94 -6.13 -12.70
C VAL A 810 -15.71 -5.33 -11.65
N ARG A 811 -14.97 -4.71 -10.72
CA ARG A 811 -15.56 -3.97 -9.59
C ARG A 811 -15.39 -2.48 -9.75
N ARG A 812 -16.44 -1.74 -9.43
CA ARG A 812 -16.44 -0.29 -9.18
C ARG A 812 -16.67 -0.09 -7.70
N GLN A 813 -15.93 0.81 -7.07
CA GLN A 813 -16.07 1.11 -5.64
C GLN A 813 -16.87 2.40 -5.38
N PHE A 814 -16.83 3.36 -6.32
CA PHE A 814 -17.46 4.68 -6.21
C PHE A 814 -18.19 5.07 -7.51
N PRO A 815 -19.29 5.85 -7.45
CA PRO A 815 -19.95 6.36 -6.24
C PRO A 815 -20.69 5.26 -5.45
N GLU A 816 -20.96 4.13 -6.09
CA GLU A 816 -21.57 2.94 -5.47
C GLU A 816 -20.70 1.71 -5.77
N ALA A 817 -20.57 0.82 -4.78
CA ALA A 817 -19.92 -0.46 -4.98
C ALA A 817 -20.77 -1.33 -5.90
N THR A 818 -20.24 -1.70 -7.07
CA THR A 818 -20.92 -2.61 -7.99
C THR A 818 -19.96 -3.65 -8.56
N SER A 819 -20.52 -4.81 -8.89
CA SER A 819 -19.81 -5.94 -9.47
C SER A 819 -20.46 -6.35 -10.80
N THR A 820 -19.65 -6.42 -11.85
CA THR A 820 -20.04 -6.93 -13.17
C THR A 820 -19.22 -8.18 -13.49
N LEU A 821 -19.88 -9.30 -13.78
CA LEU A 821 -19.22 -10.54 -14.18
C LEU A 821 -19.27 -10.66 -15.71
N PHE A 822 -18.11 -10.76 -16.35
CA PHE A 822 -17.97 -10.96 -17.78
C PHE A 822 -17.60 -12.41 -18.12
N ASP A 823 -18.22 -12.93 -19.19
CA ASP A 823 -17.82 -14.17 -19.83
C ASP A 823 -16.49 -14.01 -20.61
N PRO A 824 -15.86 -15.12 -21.05
CA PRO A 824 -14.61 -15.05 -21.82
C PRO A 824 -14.70 -14.25 -23.13
N ALA A 825 -15.91 -13.98 -23.64
CA ALA A 825 -16.16 -13.19 -24.83
C ALA A 825 -16.42 -11.71 -24.54
N GLY A 826 -16.52 -11.30 -23.26
CA GLY A 826 -16.82 -9.94 -22.85
C GLY A 826 -18.31 -9.61 -22.73
N ARG A 827 -19.18 -10.62 -22.70
CA ARG A 827 -20.60 -10.41 -22.42
C ARG A 827 -20.83 -10.44 -20.91
N ALA A 828 -21.56 -9.45 -20.40
CA ALA A 828 -21.91 -9.41 -18.98
C ALA A 828 -22.92 -10.52 -18.66
N VAL A 829 -22.51 -11.47 -17.82
CA VAL A 829 -23.35 -12.51 -17.20
C VAL A 829 -24.09 -11.93 -16.00
N LEU A 830 -23.42 -11.06 -15.24
CA LEU A 830 -24.00 -10.22 -14.19
C LEU A 830 -23.62 -8.78 -14.51
N ARG A 831 -24.57 -7.85 -14.52
CA ARG A 831 -24.32 -6.45 -14.88
C ARG A 831 -24.61 -5.53 -13.71
N ASP A 832 -23.60 -4.78 -13.29
CA ASP A 832 -23.68 -3.68 -12.32
C ASP A 832 -24.50 -4.03 -11.06
N ARG A 833 -24.33 -5.26 -10.56
CA ARG A 833 -25.01 -5.69 -9.33
C ARG A 833 -24.39 -4.93 -8.17
N GLY A 834 -25.22 -4.28 -7.36
CA GLY A 834 -24.77 -3.62 -6.13
C GLY A 834 -24.01 -4.59 -5.21
N GLY A 835 -22.96 -4.05 -4.58
CA GLY A 835 -22.12 -4.74 -3.63
C GLY A 835 -20.89 -5.43 -4.23
N VAL A 836 -20.39 -6.44 -3.50
CA VAL A 836 -19.10 -7.08 -3.73
C VAL A 836 -19.28 -8.55 -4.08
N ALA A 837 -18.93 -8.91 -5.30
CA ALA A 837 -18.85 -10.29 -5.76
C ALA A 837 -17.46 -10.88 -5.49
N VAL A 838 -17.42 -12.09 -4.93
CA VAL A 838 -16.21 -12.82 -4.57
C VAL A 838 -16.20 -14.23 -5.17
N ARG A 839 -15.00 -14.74 -5.48
CA ARG A 839 -14.83 -16.08 -6.07
C ARG A 839 -14.99 -17.18 -5.01
N LEU A 840 -15.93 -18.09 -5.21
CA LEU A 840 -16.00 -19.36 -4.47
C LEU A 840 -15.10 -20.42 -5.12
N ASP A 841 -15.16 -20.52 -6.45
CA ASP A 841 -14.28 -21.31 -7.30
C ASP A 841 -14.36 -20.77 -8.75
N ALA A 842 -13.73 -21.44 -9.72
CA ALA A 842 -13.74 -20.99 -11.12
C ALA A 842 -15.13 -21.03 -11.82
N GLY A 843 -16.13 -21.68 -11.22
CA GLY A 843 -17.50 -21.79 -11.76
C GLY A 843 -18.56 -21.05 -10.96
N ASN A 844 -18.21 -20.52 -9.77
CA ASN A 844 -19.18 -20.04 -8.80
C ASN A 844 -18.73 -18.78 -8.06
N VAL A 845 -19.68 -17.88 -7.84
CA VAL A 845 -19.50 -16.55 -7.23
C VAL A 845 -20.49 -16.39 -6.08
N LEU A 846 -20.03 -15.79 -4.98
CA LEU A 846 -20.87 -15.30 -3.88
C LEU A 846 -20.90 -13.77 -3.93
N ILE A 847 -22.06 -13.17 -3.69
CA ILE A 847 -22.28 -11.74 -3.82
C ILE A 847 -22.81 -11.21 -2.49
N PHE A 848 -22.07 -10.29 -1.88
CA PHE A 848 -22.55 -9.45 -0.79
C PHE A 848 -23.24 -8.25 -1.41
N ALA A 849 -24.49 -7.97 -1.03
CA ALA A 849 -25.26 -6.87 -1.63
C ALA A 849 -24.71 -5.47 -1.29
N ASP A 850 -23.89 -5.38 -0.24
CA ASP A 850 -23.27 -4.15 0.25
C ASP A 850 -21.73 -4.24 0.16
N PRO A 851 -21.02 -3.11 0.29
CA PRO A 851 -19.58 -3.12 0.59
C PRO A 851 -19.25 -3.98 1.81
N LEU A 852 -18.09 -4.65 1.77
CA LEU A 852 -17.56 -5.35 2.95
C LEU A 852 -17.22 -4.33 4.05
N SER A 853 -17.50 -4.66 5.31
CA SER A 853 -17.20 -3.78 6.45
C SER A 853 -16.82 -4.56 7.70
N GLY A 854 -16.03 -3.92 8.56
CA GLY A 854 -15.77 -4.35 9.94
C GLY A 854 -16.91 -4.10 10.90
N GLY A 855 -17.83 -3.19 10.53
CA GLY A 855 -19.08 -2.98 11.26
C GLY A 855 -19.99 -4.20 11.18
N GLU A 856 -20.68 -4.47 12.28
CA GLU A 856 -21.76 -5.47 12.36
C GLU A 856 -22.99 -4.94 11.65
N ALA A 857 -23.48 -5.71 10.68
CA ALA A 857 -24.73 -5.43 9.99
C ALA A 857 -25.31 -6.71 9.40
N ASP A 858 -26.61 -6.68 9.11
CA ASP A 858 -27.25 -7.74 8.35
C ASP A 858 -26.84 -7.61 6.87
N ARG A 859 -26.37 -8.71 6.28
CA ARG A 859 -25.84 -8.72 4.92
C ARG A 859 -26.64 -9.64 4.03
N SER A 860 -27.26 -9.06 3.00
CA SER A 860 -27.93 -9.86 1.96
C SER A 860 -26.89 -10.56 1.08
N LEU A 861 -27.08 -11.85 0.87
CA LEU A 861 -26.21 -12.70 0.08
C LEU A 861 -26.94 -13.29 -1.12
N ALA A 862 -26.24 -13.37 -2.25
CA ALA A 862 -26.69 -14.10 -3.44
C ALA A 862 -25.57 -15.01 -3.97
N GLY A 863 -25.94 -16.16 -4.51
CA GLY A 863 -25.03 -17.07 -5.21
C GLY A 863 -25.23 -17.00 -6.72
N LEU A 864 -24.17 -17.15 -7.51
CA LEU A 864 -24.23 -17.19 -8.96
C LEU A 864 -23.28 -18.25 -9.52
N ALA A 865 -23.83 -19.23 -10.24
CA ALA A 865 -23.04 -20.09 -11.12
C ALA A 865 -22.78 -19.33 -12.43
N VAL A 866 -21.55 -19.36 -12.93
CA VAL A 866 -21.14 -18.55 -14.11
C VAL A 866 -21.89 -18.94 -15.39
N ASP A 867 -22.32 -20.20 -15.51
CA ASP A 867 -23.14 -20.71 -16.60
C ASP A 867 -24.64 -20.81 -16.24
N GLY A 868 -25.04 -20.24 -15.10
CA GLY A 868 -26.41 -20.24 -14.60
C GLY A 868 -27.34 -19.25 -15.31
N THR A 869 -28.63 -19.30 -14.97
CA THR A 869 -29.66 -18.41 -15.54
C THR A 869 -29.75 -17.04 -14.85
N GLY A 870 -29.05 -16.85 -13.72
CA GLY A 870 -29.04 -15.62 -12.93
C GLY A 870 -28.66 -15.88 -11.47
N PRO A 871 -28.53 -14.81 -10.65
CA PRO A 871 -28.23 -14.95 -9.23
C PRO A 871 -29.39 -15.56 -8.45
N VAL A 872 -29.08 -16.41 -7.48
CA VAL A 872 -30.00 -17.02 -6.52
C VAL A 872 -29.82 -16.30 -5.18
N GLU A 873 -30.86 -15.61 -4.73
CA GLU A 873 -30.85 -14.94 -3.41
C GLU A 873 -30.83 -16.00 -2.30
N LEU A 874 -29.84 -15.88 -1.40
CA LEU A 874 -29.63 -16.83 -0.31
C LEU A 874 -30.30 -16.35 0.99
N GLY A 875 -30.54 -15.04 1.12
CA GLY A 875 -31.11 -14.43 2.32
C GLY A 875 -30.08 -13.59 3.09
N LEU A 876 -30.33 -13.37 4.38
CA LEU A 876 -29.54 -12.48 5.24
C LEU A 876 -28.57 -13.27 6.11
N ALA A 877 -27.29 -12.87 6.10
CA ALA A 877 -26.35 -13.18 7.15
C ALA A 877 -26.51 -12.12 8.25
N GLU A 878 -27.09 -12.51 9.37
CA GLU A 878 -27.44 -11.60 10.47
C GLU A 878 -26.22 -11.26 11.35
N ASP A 879 -26.09 -9.98 11.70
CA ASP A 879 -25.08 -9.47 12.65
C ASP A 879 -23.63 -9.84 12.28
N VAL A 880 -23.25 -9.76 11.00
CA VAL A 880 -21.92 -10.16 10.54
C VAL A 880 -21.01 -8.97 10.22
N ARG A 881 -19.72 -9.13 10.52
CA ARG A 881 -18.63 -8.28 10.03
C ARG A 881 -18.16 -8.84 8.69
N SER A 882 -18.72 -8.34 7.59
CA SER A 882 -18.52 -8.94 6.25
C SER A 882 -17.07 -8.97 5.77
N GLU A 883 -16.22 -8.05 6.24
CA GLU A 883 -14.77 -8.07 5.91
C GLU A 883 -14.03 -9.26 6.54
N SER A 884 -14.50 -9.73 7.70
CA SER A 884 -13.88 -10.85 8.42
C SER A 884 -14.20 -12.22 7.82
N CYS A 885 -15.15 -12.27 6.89
CA CYS A 885 -15.69 -13.51 6.40
C CYS A 885 -14.68 -14.31 5.57
N SER A 886 -14.69 -15.62 5.76
CA SER A 886 -14.03 -16.60 4.89
C SER A 886 -15.07 -17.57 4.35
N TRP A 887 -14.81 -18.17 3.21
CA TRP A 887 -15.73 -19.10 2.56
C TRP A 887 -15.01 -20.22 1.82
N ASN A 888 -15.74 -21.32 1.64
CA ASN A 888 -15.44 -22.34 0.64
C ASN A 888 -16.65 -22.47 -0.30
N THR A 889 -16.79 -23.57 -1.03
CA THR A 889 -17.91 -23.76 -1.98
C THR A 889 -19.26 -24.11 -1.33
N SER A 890 -19.36 -24.17 -0.01
CA SER A 890 -20.58 -24.59 0.70
C SER A 890 -20.88 -23.85 1.99
N VAL A 891 -19.87 -23.26 2.60
CA VAL A 891 -19.89 -22.70 3.95
C VAL A 891 -19.25 -21.32 3.97
N LEU A 892 -19.84 -20.44 4.76
CA LEU A 892 -19.37 -19.08 5.07
C LEU A 892 -19.15 -19.00 6.58
N LEU A 893 -17.97 -18.53 7.01
CA LEU A 893 -17.63 -18.28 8.40
C LEU A 893 -17.33 -16.79 8.57
N CYS A 894 -18.05 -16.11 9.46
CA CYS A 894 -17.90 -14.67 9.70
C CYS A 894 -17.76 -14.37 11.19
N GLY A 895 -17.04 -13.31 11.54
CA GLY A 895 -17.14 -12.67 12.85
C GLY A 895 -18.46 -11.93 13.01
N ALA A 896 -18.94 -11.85 14.24
CA ALA A 896 -20.14 -11.13 14.67
C ALA A 896 -19.85 -10.34 15.96
N ALA A 897 -20.88 -9.78 16.60
CA ALA A 897 -20.70 -8.91 17.76
C ALA A 897 -19.99 -9.56 18.95
N LYS A 898 -20.29 -10.83 19.26
CA LYS A 898 -19.71 -11.55 20.42
C LYS A 898 -19.36 -13.00 20.10
N ASP A 899 -19.48 -13.38 18.84
CA ASP A 899 -19.29 -14.74 18.38
C ASP A 899 -18.85 -14.78 16.92
N PHE A 900 -18.75 -15.99 16.39
CA PHE A 900 -18.55 -16.25 14.98
C PHE A 900 -19.70 -17.11 14.49
N VAL A 901 -20.23 -16.78 13.31
CA VAL A 901 -21.38 -17.47 12.74
C VAL A 901 -20.93 -18.30 11.55
N LEU A 902 -21.30 -19.57 11.57
CA LEU A 902 -21.10 -20.50 10.48
C LEU A 902 -22.41 -20.69 9.73
N TYR A 903 -22.44 -20.27 8.47
CA TYR A 903 -23.58 -20.44 7.58
C TYR A 903 -23.29 -21.48 6.51
N ARG A 904 -24.34 -22.17 6.07
CA ARG A 904 -24.33 -23.08 4.93
C ARG A 904 -25.21 -22.51 3.83
N PHE A 905 -24.71 -22.50 2.60
CA PHE A 905 -25.43 -22.00 1.42
C PHE A 905 -25.42 -22.98 0.24
N ALA A 906 -24.70 -24.11 0.34
CA ALA A 906 -24.77 -25.20 -0.62
C ALA A 906 -24.59 -26.56 0.09
N PRO A 907 -25.04 -27.67 -0.55
CA PRO A 907 -24.72 -29.01 -0.07
C PRO A 907 -23.21 -29.21 0.08
N THR A 908 -22.80 -30.02 1.06
CA THR A 908 -21.42 -30.50 1.08
C THR A 908 -21.21 -31.42 -0.14
N PRO A 909 -20.18 -31.19 -0.96
CA PRO A 909 -19.92 -32.02 -2.14
C PRO A 909 -19.59 -33.48 -1.82
#